data_AF-A0A0S4JJ29-F1
#
_entry.id   AF-A0A0S4JJ29-F1
#
_cell.length_a   1.000
_cell.length_b   1.000
_cell.length_c   1.000
_cell.angle_alpha   90.00
_cell.angle_beta   90.00
_cell.angle_gamma   90.00
#
_symmetry.space_group_name_H-M   'P 1'
#
loop_
_entity.id
_entity.type
_entity.pdbx_description
1 polymer ?
#
loop_
_entity_poly.entity_id
_entity_poly.type
_entity_poly.pdbx_seq_one_letter_code
_entity_poly.pdbx_strand_id
1 'polypeptide(L)'
;MVSQHVTVLVSITLLFFLVAQFHVVVVVRKEDDGSVRWPLKSLRDSTMKVPTLSSEQLHHSVDATNDHEDHLRGDSFFPLLCYFYAGASDSVRDDVSTTRQPTASFPSSTKKSLDIDPISFVDASIAETEAEGEKREVTFLDFINAAVSGNTMNRTLLIRRFCQVHFRQRRVATIPTTTAAQTITAAQMQYTAASTTTTASSTPPSSCCLELNVSATTAKEEGGNNHTAASLSSTTTTAVVQDHNIMASENLTPQGVPYFPLIVKEAFASLTPEQRLYAHYMNWAGWSGTAVVARQLSDASLPLLQLFVKLFTRTSPSALRAAVGSEFSLDDVARFTEFVALTYSNMGNYLSFGDSKFIPALPRENFVAIVKAGVAADDLPENLEGLVSTVYNVSEGNTVLGYPPTGSTAYYSSNIVEADAVLANKYLESKDISGYNTRVFKDGASGDLRIRLASAKTPANASTAPETFEGVNIFVEYEDHSREMQLIAQYLESAKAFAENDIQKQMLDSYVKHFTFGDINDHKESQKFWVADKGPTVETNIGFIESYRDPSGVRGEWEGFVAVVDKVQSKQFDNMVNIAETFIARLPWGKDFEKDVFTRPDFTSLKILGFASSGIPAGICIPNYDDIRQNVGFKNVYLDNVVGAINFDQKLNHLTDEDWALYKTAFLPAMSVNVGVHELLGHGTGKLFTEDEDGLNFNKDTVINPITKLPVATWYKKGETWGSKFGGLANAYEECRAEAVALFLGMERDLLEIFNVATMEAQDQVVHILWLNMIRAGLVGLEFYSPDLKQWRQAHMRARFCILQKLLLVPGFINIQHDAAGKALTVSIDASRIRTEGRDAIGDLLTYLNVHKATANVADGSKFFEELTAVSDEFVAIRTTIMSLRKPRKQFVQAHTRLTADGKDVELVEFEGSVDGAIHALVERHRDIPLF
;
A
#
# COMPACT_ATOMS: atom_id res chain seq x y z
N MET A 1 -53.68 29.89 -2.01
CA MET A 1 -53.09 29.15 -3.15
C MET A 1 -51.62 28.89 -2.84
N VAL A 2 -51.29 27.75 -2.22
CA VAL A 2 -49.89 27.38 -1.87
C VAL A 2 -49.60 25.90 -2.19
N SER A 3 -50.59 25.02 -1.99
CA SER A 3 -50.48 23.57 -2.18
C SER A 3 -50.31 23.06 -3.63
N GLN A 4 -50.18 23.93 -4.64
CA GLN A 4 -49.99 23.51 -6.05
C GLN A 4 -48.57 23.74 -6.59
N HIS A 5 -47.76 24.63 -5.98
CA HIS A 5 -46.39 24.86 -6.46
C HIS A 5 -45.38 23.87 -5.87
N VAL A 6 -45.63 23.31 -4.67
CA VAL A 6 -44.74 22.31 -4.04
C VAL A 6 -44.73 21.01 -4.86
N THR A 7 -45.89 20.52 -5.29
CA THR A 7 -46.02 19.26 -6.05
C THR A 7 -45.29 19.30 -7.39
N VAL A 8 -45.30 20.46 -8.07
CA VAL A 8 -44.60 20.65 -9.35
C VAL A 8 -43.09 20.65 -9.14
N LEU A 9 -42.60 21.30 -8.07
CA LEU A 9 -41.17 21.34 -7.77
C LEU A 9 -40.62 19.93 -7.46
N VAL A 10 -41.31 19.19 -6.57
CA VAL A 10 -40.94 17.80 -6.22
C VAL A 10 -40.96 16.89 -7.44
N SER A 11 -41.94 17.03 -8.33
CA SER A 11 -42.03 16.23 -9.58
C SER A 11 -40.85 16.50 -10.53
N ILE A 12 -40.40 17.76 -10.63
CA ILE A 12 -39.24 18.11 -11.47
C ILE A 12 -37.94 17.57 -10.86
N THR A 13 -37.77 17.67 -9.54
CA THR A 13 -36.59 17.12 -8.84
C THR A 13 -36.49 15.60 -8.96
N LEU A 14 -37.59 14.86 -8.82
CA LEU A 14 -37.59 13.40 -9.05
C LEU A 14 -37.30 13.04 -10.51
N LEU A 15 -37.80 13.82 -11.48
CA LEU A 15 -37.54 13.56 -12.90
C LEU A 15 -36.06 13.75 -13.24
N PHE A 16 -35.39 14.77 -12.67
CA PHE A 16 -33.95 14.95 -12.80
C PHE A 16 -33.15 13.81 -12.16
N PHE A 17 -33.56 13.31 -10.99
CA PHE A 17 -32.92 12.16 -10.35
C PHE A 17 -33.04 10.86 -11.19
N LEU A 18 -34.23 10.59 -11.75
CA LEU A 18 -34.46 9.41 -12.59
C LEU A 18 -33.71 9.46 -13.93
N VAL A 19 -33.56 10.64 -14.54
CA VAL A 19 -32.77 10.80 -15.77
C VAL A 19 -31.26 10.67 -15.50
N ALA A 20 -30.78 11.03 -14.30
CA ALA A 20 -29.37 10.90 -13.94
C ALA A 20 -28.91 9.43 -13.74
N GLN A 21 -29.82 8.51 -13.40
CA GLN A 21 -29.46 7.11 -13.10
C GLN A 21 -29.44 6.15 -14.31
N PHE A 22 -29.94 6.54 -15.49
CA PHE A 22 -29.97 5.68 -16.67
C PHE A 22 -29.23 6.29 -17.88
N HIS A 23 -28.00 5.80 -18.12
CA HIS A 23 -27.17 6.18 -19.27
C HIS A 23 -27.72 5.62 -20.60
N VAL A 24 -28.77 6.24 -21.14
CA VAL A 24 -29.28 5.93 -22.49
C VAL A 24 -28.48 6.71 -23.53
N VAL A 25 -27.53 6.03 -24.19
CA VAL A 25 -26.73 6.61 -25.28
C VAL A 25 -27.58 6.77 -26.54
N VAL A 26 -28.08 7.98 -26.79
CA VAL A 26 -28.79 8.32 -28.04
C VAL A 26 -27.78 8.71 -29.12
N VAL A 27 -27.46 7.76 -30.02
CA VAL A 27 -26.59 8.02 -31.18
C VAL A 27 -27.35 8.87 -32.22
N VAL A 28 -27.01 10.16 -32.28
CA VAL A 28 -27.51 11.08 -33.32
C VAL A 28 -26.57 11.03 -34.52
N ARG A 29 -27.03 10.52 -35.67
CA ARG A 29 -26.34 10.73 -36.94
C ARG A 29 -26.58 12.16 -37.45
N LYS A 30 -25.54 12.73 -38.05
CA LYS A 30 -25.58 13.93 -38.86
C LYS A 30 -25.46 13.48 -40.32
N GLU A 31 -26.37 13.94 -41.17
CA GLU A 31 -26.30 13.70 -42.62
C GLU A 31 -25.42 14.77 -43.29
N ASP A 32 -24.94 14.52 -44.51
CA ASP A 32 -23.96 15.38 -45.18
C ASP A 32 -24.50 16.76 -45.62
N ASP A 33 -25.82 16.98 -45.54
CA ASP A 33 -26.44 18.31 -45.71
C ASP A 33 -26.34 19.19 -44.44
N GLY A 34 -25.84 18.63 -43.34
CA GLY A 34 -25.67 19.31 -42.06
C GLY A 34 -26.91 19.34 -41.17
N SER A 35 -28.04 18.75 -41.59
CA SER A 35 -29.26 18.68 -40.80
C SER A 35 -29.20 17.60 -39.70
N VAL A 36 -30.06 17.77 -38.68
CA VAL A 36 -30.19 16.86 -37.54
C VAL A 36 -31.67 16.62 -37.25
N ARG A 37 -32.07 15.36 -37.07
CA ARG A 37 -33.44 14.97 -36.69
C ARG A 37 -33.45 14.09 -35.44
N TRP A 38 -34.50 14.27 -34.62
CA TRP A 38 -34.77 13.49 -33.43
C TRP A 38 -35.91 12.48 -33.69
N PRO A 39 -35.80 11.22 -33.24
CA PRO A 39 -36.89 10.26 -33.34
C PRO A 39 -37.91 10.46 -32.20
N LEU A 40 -39.15 10.80 -32.55
CA LEU A 40 -40.29 10.82 -31.62
C LEU A 40 -41.22 9.63 -31.90
N LYS A 41 -41.51 8.83 -30.87
CA LYS A 41 -42.60 7.84 -30.89
C LYS A 41 -43.25 7.76 -29.50
N SER A 42 -44.56 7.55 -29.48
CA SER A 42 -45.42 7.83 -28.32
C SER A 42 -45.55 6.68 -27.33
N LEU A 43 -45.48 6.99 -26.03
CA LEU A 43 -45.90 6.10 -24.94
C LEU A 43 -47.43 6.15 -24.75
N ARG A 44 -48.09 5.02 -25.02
CA ARG A 44 -49.39 4.62 -24.43
C ARG A 44 -49.44 3.10 -24.31
N ASP A 45 -50.28 2.65 -23.39
CA ASP A 45 -50.77 1.28 -23.19
C ASP A 45 -49.73 0.21 -22.79
N SER A 46 -49.63 -0.04 -21.48
CA SER A 46 -49.41 -1.39 -20.92
C SER A 46 -49.92 -1.45 -19.47
N THR A 47 -50.90 -2.31 -19.19
CA THR A 47 -51.35 -2.63 -17.82
C THR A 47 -51.35 -4.14 -17.60
N MET A 48 -51.09 -4.57 -16.36
CA MET A 48 -50.88 -5.97 -15.98
C MET A 48 -52.09 -6.87 -16.28
N LYS A 49 -51.82 -8.14 -16.63
CA LYS A 49 -52.71 -9.28 -16.35
C LYS A 49 -51.92 -10.53 -15.95
N VAL A 50 -52.56 -11.36 -15.12
CA VAL A 50 -52.06 -12.64 -14.59
C VAL A 50 -53.09 -13.74 -14.91
N PRO A 51 -52.68 -14.98 -15.23
CA PRO A 51 -53.55 -16.17 -15.24
C PRO A 51 -53.17 -17.22 -14.16
N THR A 52 -54.03 -18.20 -13.91
CA THR A 52 -53.96 -19.20 -12.81
C THR A 52 -54.56 -20.57 -13.21
N LEU A 53 -54.44 -21.59 -12.33
CA LEU A 53 -55.11 -22.93 -12.33
C LEU A 53 -54.51 -24.02 -13.27
N SER A 54 -54.61 -25.36 -13.06
CA SER A 54 -54.81 -26.25 -11.85
C SER A 54 -54.87 -27.76 -12.24
N SER A 55 -54.33 -28.71 -11.43
CA SER A 55 -54.75 -30.16 -11.24
C SER A 55 -54.84 -31.14 -12.46
N GLU A 56 -54.69 -32.49 -12.42
CA GLU A 56 -54.44 -33.53 -11.38
C GLU A 56 -54.06 -34.93 -11.99
N GLN A 57 -53.39 -35.82 -11.23
CA GLN A 57 -53.45 -37.34 -11.21
C GLN A 57 -53.17 -38.24 -12.48
N LEU A 58 -52.84 -39.55 -12.41
CA LEU A 58 -51.92 -40.42 -11.58
C LEU A 58 -51.87 -41.90 -12.12
N HIS A 59 -50.96 -42.76 -11.62
CA HIS A 59 -50.83 -44.26 -11.71
C HIS A 59 -50.17 -44.92 -12.96
N HIS A 60 -49.47 -46.09 -12.91
CA HIS A 60 -49.16 -47.07 -11.82
C HIS A 60 -47.93 -48.00 -12.09
N SER A 61 -47.14 -48.36 -11.05
CA SER A 61 -46.35 -49.64 -10.84
C SER A 61 -45.14 -49.97 -11.78
N VAL A 62 -44.13 -50.83 -11.49
CA VAL A 62 -43.87 -51.98 -10.56
C VAL A 62 -42.36 -52.07 -10.12
N ASP A 63 -42.08 -52.54 -8.88
CA ASP A 63 -40.96 -53.32 -8.24
C ASP A 63 -39.61 -53.62 -8.98
N ALA A 64 -38.44 -53.97 -8.37
CA ALA A 64 -37.83 -53.98 -7.01
C ALA A 64 -36.26 -54.15 -7.18
N THR A 65 -35.33 -53.99 -6.23
CA THR A 65 -35.02 -54.68 -4.94
C THR A 65 -33.91 -53.87 -4.20
N ASN A 66 -33.96 -53.59 -2.89
CA ASN A 66 -33.50 -54.39 -1.71
C ASN A 66 -31.98 -54.69 -1.68
N ASP A 67 -31.19 -54.59 -0.59
CA ASP A 67 -31.31 -54.16 0.84
C ASP A 67 -29.87 -53.81 1.35
N HIS A 68 -29.52 -53.15 2.47
CA HIS A 68 -30.12 -52.51 3.67
C HIS A 68 -29.31 -51.18 3.94
N GLU A 69 -29.63 -50.16 4.75
CA GLU A 69 -30.28 -49.98 6.07
C GLU A 69 -29.40 -50.22 7.32
N ASP A 70 -29.43 -49.39 8.38
CA ASP A 70 -30.06 -48.06 8.64
C ASP A 70 -29.19 -47.33 9.74
N HIS A 71 -29.53 -46.45 10.70
CA HIS A 71 -30.74 -45.86 11.33
C HIS A 71 -30.28 -44.67 12.22
N LEU A 72 -30.92 -43.51 12.43
CA LEU A 72 -31.92 -42.62 11.78
C LEU A 72 -31.78 -41.24 12.52
N ARG A 73 -32.27 -40.05 12.12
CA ARG A 73 -33.27 -39.48 11.16
C ARG A 73 -32.66 -38.20 10.54
N GLY A 74 -33.26 -37.39 9.66
CA GLY A 74 -34.64 -37.16 9.18
C GLY A 74 -34.93 -35.64 9.21
N ASP A 75 -35.90 -35.02 8.53
CA ASP A 75 -36.99 -35.42 7.62
C ASP A 75 -37.49 -34.13 6.88
N SER A 76 -38.07 -34.08 5.66
CA SER A 76 -38.37 -35.12 4.65
C SER A 76 -38.73 -34.54 3.25
N PHE A 77 -38.03 -35.01 2.19
CA PHE A 77 -38.59 -35.45 0.88
C PHE A 77 -38.98 -34.51 -0.32
N PHE A 78 -39.18 -35.19 -1.48
CA PHE A 78 -39.13 -34.80 -2.92
C PHE A 78 -39.64 -36.03 -3.78
N PRO A 79 -39.56 -36.17 -5.16
CA PRO A 79 -39.53 -35.25 -6.34
C PRO A 79 -40.35 -35.70 -7.63
N LEU A 80 -40.22 -34.93 -8.75
CA LEU A 80 -40.01 -35.35 -10.18
C LEU A 80 -41.13 -35.71 -11.22
N LEU A 81 -40.87 -35.32 -12.50
CA LEU A 81 -40.95 -35.98 -13.85
C LEU A 81 -40.55 -34.91 -14.95
N CYS A 82 -40.18 -35.07 -16.25
CA CYS A 82 -40.28 -36.03 -17.40
C CYS A 82 -41.61 -35.94 -18.22
N TYR A 83 -41.74 -36.15 -19.56
CA TYR A 83 -40.89 -36.50 -20.76
C TYR A 83 -41.74 -36.19 -22.07
N PHE A 84 -41.47 -36.38 -23.40
CA PHE A 84 -40.40 -36.82 -24.34
C PHE A 84 -40.81 -36.45 -25.82
N TYR A 85 -39.91 -36.23 -26.81
CA TYR A 85 -40.10 -36.58 -28.27
C TYR A 85 -38.77 -36.52 -29.10
N ALA A 86 -38.72 -37.02 -30.35
CA ALA A 86 -37.46 -37.31 -31.11
C ALA A 86 -37.49 -37.19 -32.68
N GLY A 87 -36.29 -37.22 -33.30
CA GLY A 87 -35.95 -37.34 -34.76
C GLY A 87 -34.47 -36.93 -35.00
N ALA A 88 -33.56 -37.65 -35.70
CA ALA A 88 -33.49 -38.18 -37.09
C ALA A 88 -33.22 -37.08 -38.15
N SER A 89 -32.28 -37.19 -39.12
CA SER A 89 -31.26 -38.22 -39.46
C SER A 89 -30.13 -37.63 -40.38
N ASP A 90 -29.14 -38.46 -40.78
CA ASP A 90 -28.24 -38.36 -41.97
C ASP A 90 -27.28 -37.13 -42.11
N SER A 91 -25.94 -37.23 -42.16
CA SER A 91 -24.94 -38.00 -42.96
C SER A 91 -24.41 -37.28 -44.22
N VAL A 92 -23.07 -37.25 -44.40
CA VAL A 92 -22.28 -37.22 -45.67
C VAL A 92 -20.78 -37.00 -45.38
N ARG A 93 -19.90 -37.32 -46.34
CA ARG A 93 -18.42 -37.25 -46.31
C ARG A 93 -17.87 -36.77 -47.69
N ASP A 94 -16.57 -36.81 -48.08
CA ASP A 94 -15.25 -37.23 -47.54
C ASP A 94 -14.26 -36.07 -47.87
N ASP A 95 -13.41 -35.59 -46.95
CA ASP A 95 -12.06 -36.09 -46.56
C ASP A 95 -10.93 -35.79 -47.58
N VAL A 96 -9.68 -35.79 -47.10
CA VAL A 96 -8.39 -35.77 -47.82
C VAL A 96 -7.76 -34.41 -48.26
N SER A 97 -6.49 -34.31 -47.86
CA SER A 97 -5.36 -33.37 -48.06
C SER A 97 -5.00 -32.91 -49.50
N THR A 98 -3.94 -32.14 -49.83
CA THR A 98 -2.62 -31.93 -49.18
C THR A 98 -1.85 -30.69 -49.68
N THR A 99 -0.99 -30.11 -48.82
CA THR A 99 0.27 -29.34 -49.08
C THR A 99 0.59 -28.67 -50.44
N ARG A 100 1.01 -27.37 -50.43
CA ARG A 100 2.40 -26.89 -50.71
C ARG A 100 2.55 -25.35 -50.83
N GLN A 101 3.74 -24.86 -50.45
CA GLN A 101 4.38 -23.57 -50.79
C GLN A 101 5.57 -23.83 -51.77
N PRO A 102 6.38 -22.85 -52.25
CA PRO A 102 6.25 -21.36 -52.30
C PRO A 102 6.51 -20.79 -53.74
N THR A 103 6.52 -19.46 -53.91
CA THR A 103 7.33 -18.70 -54.91
C THR A 103 7.26 -17.18 -54.65
N ALA A 104 8.06 -16.36 -55.36
CA ALA A 104 8.28 -14.94 -55.02
C ALA A 104 8.53 -14.00 -56.24
N SER A 105 8.69 -12.69 -55.95
CA SER A 105 9.38 -11.60 -56.72
C SER A 105 8.55 -10.36 -57.17
N PHE A 106 9.29 -9.27 -57.42
CA PHE A 106 8.95 -7.84 -57.60
C PHE A 106 8.80 -7.45 -59.11
N PRO A 107 8.32 -6.24 -59.56
CA PRO A 107 8.86 -4.90 -59.20
C PRO A 107 7.88 -3.66 -59.27
N SER A 108 8.48 -2.45 -59.28
CA SER A 108 7.94 -1.10 -58.96
C SER A 108 7.70 -0.14 -60.14
N SER A 109 6.98 1.00 -59.94
CA SER A 109 7.39 2.35 -60.47
C SER A 109 6.62 3.63 -60.01
N THR A 110 7.34 4.54 -59.34
CA THR A 110 7.43 6.04 -59.52
C THR A 110 6.29 7.09 -59.31
N LYS A 111 6.62 8.11 -58.47
CA LYS A 111 6.35 9.59 -58.53
C LYS A 111 4.89 10.07 -58.36
N LYS A 112 4.55 11.20 -57.70
CA LYS A 112 5.16 12.54 -57.40
C LYS A 112 4.82 13.00 -55.94
N SER A 113 5.32 14.05 -55.23
CA SER A 113 6.14 15.29 -55.42
C SER A 113 5.41 16.57 -55.91
N LEU A 114 5.39 17.76 -55.26
CA LEU A 114 6.06 18.32 -54.05
C LEU A 114 4.97 18.97 -53.11
N ASP A 115 5.02 20.11 -52.39
CA ASP A 115 5.93 21.29 -52.15
C ASP A 115 5.51 22.04 -50.82
N ILE A 116 6.28 23.03 -50.30
CA ILE A 116 5.99 23.86 -49.09
C ILE A 116 6.46 25.34 -49.29
N ASP A 117 5.70 26.38 -48.82
CA ASP A 117 6.24 27.62 -48.19
C ASP A 117 5.15 28.61 -47.63
N PRO A 118 5.50 29.64 -46.81
CA PRO A 118 4.57 30.35 -45.89
C PRO A 118 4.33 31.87 -46.13
N ILE A 119 3.36 32.49 -45.41
CA ILE A 119 3.13 33.96 -45.31
C ILE A 119 2.73 34.39 -43.87
N SER A 120 3.06 35.63 -43.47
CA SER A 120 2.86 36.23 -42.14
C SER A 120 2.17 37.62 -42.16
N PHE A 121 1.39 37.97 -41.12
CA PHE A 121 0.97 39.35 -40.73
C PHE A 121 0.84 39.37 -39.18
N VAL A 122 1.24 40.37 -38.35
CA VAL A 122 1.33 41.86 -38.39
C VAL A 122 0.10 42.58 -37.79
N ASP A 123 0.38 43.53 -36.88
CA ASP A 123 -0.55 44.28 -36.01
C ASP A 123 -1.54 45.24 -36.70
N ALA A 124 -2.64 45.54 -36.02
CA ALA A 124 -3.42 46.77 -36.19
C ALA A 124 -4.18 47.18 -34.91
N SER A 125 -4.16 48.47 -34.56
CA SER A 125 -4.86 49.04 -33.39
C SER A 125 -5.88 50.11 -33.82
N ILE A 126 -7.02 50.20 -33.11
CA ILE A 126 -8.05 51.25 -33.28
C ILE A 126 -8.59 51.69 -31.91
N ALA A 127 -8.90 52.98 -31.76
CA ALA A 127 -9.17 53.66 -30.50
C ALA A 127 -10.66 53.71 -30.08
N GLU A 128 -10.90 54.25 -28.88
CA GLU A 128 -12.21 54.41 -28.23
C GLU A 128 -13.07 55.56 -28.79
N THR A 129 -14.38 55.53 -28.48
CA THR A 129 -15.22 56.73 -28.36
C THR A 129 -16.47 56.40 -27.53
N GLU A 130 -16.72 57.13 -26.44
CA GLU A 130 -17.95 57.02 -25.63
C GLU A 130 -19.01 58.03 -26.09
N ALA A 131 -20.29 57.69 -25.91
CA ALA A 131 -21.42 58.60 -26.02
C ALA A 131 -22.52 58.20 -25.01
N GLU A 132 -23.23 59.18 -24.45
CA GLU A 132 -24.09 58.99 -23.27
C GLU A 132 -25.50 58.48 -23.62
N GLY A 133 -26.12 57.72 -22.70
CA GLY A 133 -27.50 57.24 -22.88
C GLY A 133 -28.02 56.26 -21.82
N GLU A 134 -28.66 56.82 -20.78
CA GLU A 134 -29.56 56.22 -19.76
C GLU A 134 -29.19 54.91 -19.02
N LYS A 135 -29.64 54.84 -17.76
CA LYS A 135 -29.41 53.70 -16.84
C LYS A 135 -30.59 52.75 -16.81
N ARG A 136 -30.31 51.45 -16.93
CA ARG A 136 -31.17 50.36 -16.46
C ARG A 136 -30.28 49.21 -15.97
N GLU A 137 -30.54 48.71 -14.77
CA GLU A 137 -29.87 47.49 -14.27
C GLU A 137 -30.39 46.26 -15.03
N VAL A 138 -29.48 45.31 -15.27
CA VAL A 138 -29.79 44.03 -15.93
C VAL A 138 -29.97 42.97 -14.86
N THR A 139 -31.10 42.27 -14.87
CA THR A 139 -31.40 41.22 -13.90
C THR A 139 -30.99 39.84 -14.41
N PHE A 140 -30.87 38.88 -13.50
CA PHE A 140 -30.63 37.47 -13.85
C PHE A 140 -31.72 36.89 -14.78
N LEU A 141 -32.95 37.42 -14.69
CA LEU A 141 -34.08 37.01 -15.54
C LEU A 141 -33.92 37.48 -16.99
N ASP A 142 -33.29 38.64 -17.21
CA ASP A 142 -32.96 39.14 -18.55
C ASP A 142 -31.90 38.26 -19.24
N PHE A 143 -30.95 37.73 -18.46
CA PHE A 143 -29.92 36.80 -18.95
C PHE A 143 -30.54 35.46 -19.43
N ILE A 144 -31.52 34.94 -18.69
CA ILE A 144 -32.29 33.74 -19.08
C ILE A 144 -33.08 34.00 -20.37
N ASN A 145 -33.82 35.12 -20.45
CA ASN A 145 -34.58 35.47 -21.65
C ASN A 145 -33.70 35.67 -22.89
N ALA A 146 -32.49 36.22 -22.73
CA ALA A 146 -31.49 36.34 -23.81
C ALA A 146 -30.92 34.97 -24.23
N ALA A 147 -30.78 34.01 -23.31
CA ALA A 147 -30.31 32.66 -23.62
C ALA A 147 -31.36 31.83 -24.40
N VAL A 148 -32.64 32.01 -24.10
CA VAL A 148 -33.76 31.28 -24.74
C VAL A 148 -34.11 31.83 -26.13
N SER A 149 -33.85 33.10 -26.41
CA SER A 149 -34.28 33.78 -27.66
C SER A 149 -33.29 33.70 -28.83
N GLY A 150 -32.15 33.03 -28.69
CA GLY A 150 -31.30 32.58 -29.79
C GLY A 150 -30.57 33.66 -30.62
N ASN A 151 -30.70 34.95 -30.28
CA ASN A 151 -30.16 36.05 -31.10
C ASN A 151 -28.72 36.44 -30.68
N THR A 152 -27.74 36.06 -31.51
CA THR A 152 -26.30 36.16 -31.22
C THR A 152 -25.81 37.58 -30.93
N MET A 153 -26.41 38.60 -31.55
CA MET A 153 -25.91 39.99 -31.50
C MET A 153 -26.00 40.62 -30.11
N ASN A 154 -26.86 40.11 -29.22
CA ASN A 154 -27.03 40.65 -27.87
C ASN A 154 -26.00 40.14 -26.84
N ARG A 155 -25.43 38.93 -27.03
CA ARG A 155 -24.52 38.32 -26.03
C ARG A 155 -23.23 39.13 -25.85
N THR A 156 -22.59 39.54 -26.95
CA THR A 156 -21.31 40.27 -26.92
C THR A 156 -21.42 41.63 -26.24
N LEU A 157 -22.56 42.32 -26.41
CA LEU A 157 -22.82 43.62 -25.78
C LEU A 157 -23.08 43.48 -24.27
N LEU A 158 -23.80 42.43 -23.87
CA LEU A 158 -24.08 42.13 -22.45
C LEU A 158 -22.79 41.75 -21.69
N ILE A 159 -21.93 40.92 -22.29
CA ILE A 159 -20.65 40.52 -21.72
C ILE A 159 -19.72 41.73 -21.53
N ARG A 160 -19.61 42.63 -22.53
CA ARG A 160 -18.81 43.87 -22.39
C ARG A 160 -19.30 44.75 -21.24
N ARG A 161 -20.62 44.97 -21.09
CA ARG A 161 -21.17 45.75 -19.96
C ARG A 161 -20.93 45.09 -18.60
N PHE A 162 -21.04 43.76 -18.51
CA PHE A 162 -20.77 43.04 -17.26
C PHE A 162 -19.31 43.22 -16.80
N CYS A 163 -18.34 43.08 -17.70
CA CYS A 163 -16.92 43.27 -17.39
C CYS A 163 -16.57 44.74 -17.01
N GLN A 164 -17.20 45.74 -17.64
CA GLN A 164 -16.95 47.15 -17.32
C GLN A 164 -17.45 47.57 -15.93
N VAL A 165 -18.51 46.94 -15.40
CA VAL A 165 -19.04 47.27 -14.07
C VAL A 165 -18.12 46.75 -12.96
N HIS A 166 -17.60 45.52 -13.07
CA HIS A 166 -16.88 44.89 -11.97
C HIS A 166 -15.45 45.40 -11.74
N PHE A 167 -14.80 46.05 -12.73
CA PHE A 167 -13.42 46.55 -12.59
C PHE A 167 -13.28 47.99 -12.05
N ARG A 168 -14.38 48.70 -11.74
CA ARG A 168 -14.33 50.09 -11.20
C ARG A 168 -14.30 50.20 -9.66
N GLN A 169 -13.98 49.13 -8.93
CA GLN A 169 -13.78 49.19 -7.46
C GLN A 169 -12.50 48.48 -6.97
N ARG A 170 -11.34 49.17 -7.05
CA ARG A 170 -10.31 49.31 -5.97
C ARG A 170 -8.95 49.82 -6.48
N ARG A 171 -8.83 51.15 -6.51
CA ARG A 171 -7.63 52.05 -6.47
C ARG A 171 -8.22 53.44 -6.82
N VAL A 172 -7.99 54.54 -6.12
CA VAL A 172 -6.81 54.98 -5.34
C VAL A 172 -7.26 55.75 -4.07
N ALA A 173 -6.45 55.73 -3.01
CA ALA A 173 -6.36 56.79 -2.00
C ALA A 173 -4.87 56.95 -1.60
N THR A 174 -4.41 58.18 -1.35
CA THR A 174 -2.97 58.52 -1.26
C THR A 174 -2.74 59.71 -0.31
N ILE A 175 -1.48 59.92 0.11
CA ILE A 175 -0.93 61.10 0.82
C ILE A 175 -1.27 61.11 2.34
N PRO A 176 -0.36 61.57 3.25
CA PRO A 176 0.96 62.20 3.02
C PRO A 176 2.18 61.42 3.51
N THR A 177 3.34 61.81 2.99
CA THR A 177 4.67 61.55 3.58
C THR A 177 4.96 62.49 4.75
N THR A 178 5.79 62.06 5.70
CA THR A 178 6.56 62.95 6.59
C THR A 178 8.01 62.46 6.66
N THR A 179 8.94 63.40 6.86
CA THR A 179 10.38 63.20 6.64
C THR A 179 11.15 63.09 7.95
N ALA A 180 11.99 62.07 8.09
CA ALA A 180 13.06 62.05 9.08
C ALA A 180 14.25 61.24 8.55
N ALA A 181 15.44 61.85 8.52
CA ALA A 181 16.69 61.19 8.18
C ALA A 181 17.66 61.36 9.34
N GLN A 182 18.28 60.27 9.82
CA GLN A 182 19.31 60.34 10.86
C GLN A 182 20.35 59.20 10.76
N THR A 183 21.30 59.39 9.84
CA THR A 183 22.72 59.60 10.17
C THR A 183 23.42 58.70 11.22
N ILE A 184 24.22 57.74 10.72
CA ILE A 184 25.59 57.34 11.16
C ILE A 184 25.82 56.82 12.60
N THR A 185 26.16 55.53 12.73
CA THR A 185 27.46 54.97 13.23
C THR A 185 27.36 53.41 13.19
N ALA A 186 28.30 52.54 12.78
CA ALA A 186 29.73 52.56 12.40
C ALA A 186 30.70 51.86 13.39
N ALA A 187 30.93 50.56 13.20
CA ALA A 187 32.15 49.78 13.50
C ALA A 187 31.98 48.40 12.80
N GLN A 188 32.76 47.90 11.83
CA GLN A 188 34.21 47.83 11.56
C GLN A 188 34.97 46.71 12.29
N MET A 189 35.17 45.59 11.56
CA MET A 189 36.31 44.63 11.50
C MET A 189 35.73 43.33 10.92
N GLN A 190 35.99 42.86 9.69
CA GLN A 190 37.22 42.86 8.88
C GLN A 190 38.41 42.18 9.59
N TYR A 191 38.67 40.92 9.23
CA TYR A 191 39.99 40.50 8.71
C TYR A 191 39.88 39.24 7.82
N THR A 192 40.82 39.07 6.89
CA THR A 192 40.84 38.02 5.85
C THR A 192 42.20 37.33 5.74
N ALA A 193 42.22 35.99 5.75
CA ALA A 193 43.24 35.10 5.17
C ALA A 193 42.66 33.67 5.15
N ALA A 194 42.74 32.79 4.14
CA ALA A 194 43.59 32.64 2.95
C ALA A 194 45.01 32.08 3.20
N SER A 195 45.23 30.77 2.96
CA SER A 195 46.22 30.23 1.98
C SER A 195 46.60 28.73 2.17
N THR A 196 46.64 28.01 1.04
CA THR A 196 47.59 26.94 0.63
C THR A 196 47.97 25.76 1.55
N THR A 197 47.45 24.57 1.19
CA THR A 197 48.19 23.36 0.77
C THR A 197 49.64 23.10 1.23
N THR A 198 49.90 21.89 1.75
CA THR A 198 51.13 21.13 1.42
C THR A 198 50.92 19.62 1.54
N THR A 199 51.75 18.83 0.87
CA THR A 199 51.71 17.36 0.78
C THR A 199 52.78 16.69 1.65
N ALA A 200 52.51 15.49 2.19
CA ALA A 200 53.52 14.47 2.52
C ALA A 200 52.88 13.09 2.74
N SER A 201 53.66 12.02 2.58
CA SER A 201 53.27 10.62 2.79
C SER A 201 54.19 9.94 3.80
N SER A 202 53.68 8.96 4.57
CA SER A 202 54.47 7.83 5.11
C SER A 202 53.57 6.79 5.78
N THR A 203 54.01 5.53 5.74
CA THR A 203 53.45 4.39 6.49
C THR A 203 54.55 3.80 7.42
N PRO A 204 54.32 2.66 8.09
CA PRO A 204 54.01 2.54 9.52
C PRO A 204 55.24 2.30 10.42
N PRO A 205 55.07 2.11 11.74
CA PRO A 205 55.29 0.75 12.27
C PRO A 205 54.32 0.33 13.41
N SER A 206 54.56 -0.86 13.98
CA SER A 206 53.68 -1.61 14.90
C SER A 206 54.14 -1.64 16.37
N SER A 207 53.21 -1.98 17.30
CA SER A 207 53.37 -2.57 18.66
C SER A 207 52.20 -2.15 19.57
N CYS A 208 51.80 -2.84 20.65
CA CYS A 208 51.82 -4.29 20.98
C CYS A 208 50.72 -4.55 22.06
N CYS A 209 50.47 -5.82 22.41
CA CYS A 209 49.37 -6.26 23.28
C CYS A 209 49.55 -5.94 24.77
N LEU A 210 48.44 -5.96 25.53
CA LEU A 210 48.43 -6.45 26.91
C LEU A 210 47.05 -7.00 27.29
N GLU A 211 47.02 -8.26 27.74
CA GLU A 211 45.82 -8.95 28.24
C GLU A 211 45.66 -8.76 29.75
N LEU A 212 44.45 -8.96 30.29
CA LEU A 212 44.24 -9.30 31.70
C LEU A 212 43.22 -10.43 31.83
N ASN A 213 43.73 -11.63 32.10
CA ASN A 213 42.93 -12.79 32.51
C ASN A 213 42.52 -12.68 33.99
N VAL A 214 41.35 -13.20 34.34
CA VAL A 214 40.89 -13.37 35.72
C VAL A 214 40.80 -14.86 36.04
N SER A 215 41.43 -15.30 37.13
CA SER A 215 41.29 -16.66 37.67
C SER A 215 41.22 -16.61 39.20
N ALA A 216 40.59 -17.61 39.81
CA ALA A 216 40.21 -17.61 41.23
C ALA A 216 41.09 -18.52 42.10
N THR A 217 41.13 -18.30 43.43
CA THR A 217 41.33 -19.39 44.42
C THR A 217 40.97 -19.00 45.87
N THR A 218 39.94 -19.67 46.41
CA THR A 218 39.79 -20.28 47.76
C THR A 218 40.60 -19.84 48.99
N ALA A 219 39.92 -19.64 50.15
CA ALA A 219 40.18 -20.16 51.52
C ALA A 219 39.54 -19.26 52.62
N LYS A 220 39.24 -19.68 53.88
CA LYS A 220 38.70 -20.94 54.49
C LYS A 220 38.28 -20.60 55.96
N GLU A 221 37.91 -21.61 56.78
CA GLU A 221 37.62 -21.58 58.24
C GLU A 221 36.25 -21.00 58.70
N GLU A 222 35.80 -21.22 59.95
CA GLU A 222 35.27 -22.46 60.57
C GLU A 222 34.70 -22.17 62.00
N GLY A 223 33.50 -22.69 62.34
CA GLY A 223 33.06 -23.01 63.73
C GLY A 223 32.34 -21.95 64.61
N GLY A 224 31.36 -22.39 65.44
CA GLY A 224 31.11 -21.71 66.74
C GLY A 224 29.69 -21.43 67.32
N ASN A 225 28.76 -22.40 67.39
CA ASN A 225 27.66 -22.54 68.38
C ASN A 225 26.75 -21.36 68.87
N ASN A 226 25.42 -21.62 68.80
CA ASN A 226 24.36 -21.37 69.80
C ASN A 226 24.08 -19.97 70.40
N HIS A 227 22.85 -19.46 70.16
CA HIS A 227 21.81 -19.43 71.22
C HIS A 227 20.38 -19.24 70.65
N THR A 228 19.36 -19.50 71.47
CA THR A 228 17.93 -19.59 71.12
C THR A 228 17.12 -18.33 71.46
N ALA A 229 16.26 -17.87 70.55
CA ALA A 229 15.09 -17.02 70.86
C ALA A 229 13.97 -17.21 69.82
N ALA A 230 12.72 -17.00 70.21
CA ALA A 230 11.54 -17.43 69.43
C ALA A 230 10.90 -16.32 68.57
N SER A 231 10.26 -16.77 67.48
CA SER A 231 9.04 -16.22 66.85
C SER A 231 8.83 -14.70 66.75
N LEU A 232 8.67 -14.21 65.51
CA LEU A 232 7.34 -13.83 65.00
C LEU A 232 7.36 -13.71 63.46
N SER A 233 6.17 -13.77 62.84
CA SER A 233 6.01 -13.86 61.38
C SER A 233 5.85 -12.50 60.71
N SER A 234 6.63 -12.25 59.66
CA SER A 234 6.33 -11.25 58.63
C SER A 234 6.61 -11.84 57.25
N THR A 235 5.59 -12.38 56.60
CA THR A 235 5.70 -12.93 55.23
C THR A 235 5.92 -11.78 54.26
N THR A 236 7.07 -11.76 53.56
CA THR A 236 7.43 -10.66 52.66
C THR A 236 6.60 -10.69 51.38
N THR A 237 5.77 -9.68 51.16
CA THR A 237 4.93 -9.56 49.95
C THR A 237 5.74 -9.03 48.77
N THR A 238 6.38 -9.92 48.01
CA THR A 238 7.16 -9.59 46.79
C THR A 238 6.62 -10.28 45.55
N ALA A 239 5.38 -9.95 45.14
CA ALA A 239 4.78 -10.41 43.87
C ALA A 239 3.55 -9.59 43.40
N VAL A 240 3.48 -8.26 43.64
CA VAL A 240 2.27 -7.44 43.33
C VAL A 240 2.56 -6.00 42.85
N VAL A 241 3.75 -5.72 42.28
CA VAL A 241 4.24 -4.32 42.10
C VAL A 241 4.53 -3.94 40.64
N GLN A 242 3.98 -4.65 39.64
CA GLN A 242 4.17 -4.30 38.21
C GLN A 242 2.90 -3.80 37.50
N ASP A 243 1.71 -4.28 37.84
CA ASP A 243 0.51 -4.05 37.01
C ASP A 243 -0.01 -2.61 37.00
N HIS A 244 0.24 -1.83 38.07
CA HIS A 244 -0.25 -0.45 38.18
C HIS A 244 0.44 0.57 37.26
N ASN A 245 1.50 0.20 36.53
CA ASN A 245 2.21 1.12 35.62
C ASN A 245 2.01 0.82 34.12
N ILE A 246 1.17 -0.18 33.78
CA ILE A 246 0.87 -0.56 32.39
C ILE A 246 0.31 0.62 31.59
N MET A 247 -0.55 1.44 32.22
CA MET A 247 -1.30 2.55 31.62
C MET A 247 -0.46 3.72 31.08
N ALA A 248 0.87 3.68 31.18
CA ALA A 248 1.80 4.70 30.66
C ALA A 248 2.66 4.24 29.46
N SER A 249 2.53 2.99 29.01
CA SER A 249 3.41 2.44 27.96
C SER A 249 3.11 2.97 26.55
N GLU A 250 4.16 3.25 25.75
CA GLU A 250 4.00 3.53 24.32
C GLU A 250 3.38 2.34 23.55
N ASN A 251 3.49 1.11 24.09
CA ASN A 251 2.97 -0.14 23.52
C ASN A 251 1.50 -0.46 23.86
N LEU A 252 0.73 0.45 24.47
CA LEU A 252 -0.69 0.20 24.70
C LEU A 252 -1.48 0.20 23.39
N THR A 253 -2.49 -0.67 23.31
CA THR A 253 -3.55 -0.56 22.29
C THR A 253 -4.19 0.83 22.38
N PRO A 254 -4.10 1.67 21.33
CA PRO A 254 -4.73 2.98 21.35
C PRO A 254 -6.26 2.86 21.40
N GLN A 255 -6.92 3.72 22.17
CA GLN A 255 -8.39 3.79 22.19
C GLN A 255 -8.91 4.62 21.00
N GLY A 256 -10.06 4.21 20.44
CA GLY A 256 -10.73 4.94 19.37
C GLY A 256 -9.98 4.85 18.04
N VAL A 257 -9.53 3.64 17.66
CA VAL A 257 -8.92 3.40 16.35
C VAL A 257 -9.96 3.66 15.26
N PRO A 258 -9.69 4.52 14.26
CA PRO A 258 -10.65 4.78 13.20
C PRO A 258 -10.76 3.60 12.22
N TYR A 259 -11.90 2.92 12.19
CA TYR A 259 -12.20 1.84 11.24
C TYR A 259 -13.02 2.35 10.06
N PHE A 260 -12.56 2.09 8.83
CA PHE A 260 -13.22 2.49 7.58
C PHE A 260 -13.64 1.28 6.76
N PRO A 261 -14.86 1.22 6.21
CA PRO A 261 -15.26 0.14 5.32
C PRO A 261 -14.65 0.35 3.94
N LEU A 262 -14.00 -0.67 3.37
CA LEU A 262 -13.63 -0.66 1.95
C LEU A 262 -14.88 -0.97 1.11
N ILE A 263 -15.56 0.10 0.67
CA ILE A 263 -16.74 0.00 -0.17
C ILE A 263 -16.33 -0.54 -1.54
N VAL A 264 -16.97 -1.63 -1.97
CA VAL A 264 -16.68 -2.29 -3.26
C VAL A 264 -17.94 -2.77 -3.99
N LYS A 265 -19.10 -2.77 -3.34
CA LYS A 265 -20.40 -3.25 -3.86
C LYS A 265 -20.71 -2.92 -5.31
N GLU A 266 -20.61 -1.65 -5.71
CA GLU A 266 -20.97 -1.21 -7.06
C GLU A 266 -20.02 -1.78 -8.12
N ALA A 267 -18.72 -1.89 -7.80
CA ALA A 267 -17.73 -2.49 -8.68
C ALA A 267 -17.92 -4.01 -8.77
N PHE A 268 -18.13 -4.69 -7.63
CA PHE A 268 -18.40 -6.14 -7.59
C PHE A 268 -19.71 -6.52 -8.30
N ALA A 269 -20.75 -5.69 -8.19
CA ALA A 269 -22.02 -5.87 -8.90
C ALA A 269 -21.92 -5.67 -10.42
N SER A 270 -20.84 -5.05 -10.93
CA SER A 270 -20.62 -4.88 -12.37
C SER A 270 -19.97 -6.09 -13.06
N LEU A 271 -19.48 -7.05 -12.28
CA LEU A 271 -18.84 -8.28 -12.77
C LEU A 271 -19.85 -9.29 -13.36
N THR A 272 -19.38 -10.19 -14.23
CA THR A 272 -20.11 -11.43 -14.59
C THR A 272 -20.08 -12.45 -13.44
N PRO A 273 -20.95 -13.49 -13.46
CA PRO A 273 -20.85 -14.59 -12.50
C PRO A 273 -19.49 -15.30 -12.55
N GLU A 274 -18.90 -15.51 -13.74
CA GLU A 274 -17.56 -16.12 -13.83
C GLU A 274 -16.49 -15.21 -13.20
N GLN A 275 -16.51 -13.91 -13.49
CA GLN A 275 -15.59 -12.94 -12.88
C GLN A 275 -15.75 -12.87 -11.36
N ARG A 276 -16.98 -13.01 -10.84
CA ARG A 276 -17.23 -13.12 -9.40
C ARG A 276 -16.66 -14.41 -8.79
N LEU A 277 -16.82 -15.54 -9.47
CA LEU A 277 -16.25 -16.83 -9.04
C LEU A 277 -14.71 -16.82 -9.06
N TYR A 278 -14.09 -16.25 -10.11
CA TYR A 278 -12.65 -15.98 -10.15
C TYR A 278 -12.21 -15.11 -8.96
N ALA A 279 -12.84 -13.95 -8.77
CA ALA A 279 -12.54 -13.03 -7.67
C ALA A 279 -12.73 -13.69 -6.28
N HIS A 280 -13.71 -14.57 -6.13
CA HIS A 280 -13.97 -15.31 -4.91
C HIS A 280 -12.85 -16.30 -4.58
N TYR A 281 -12.50 -17.19 -5.51
CA TYR A 281 -11.45 -18.19 -5.27
C TYR A 281 -10.07 -17.54 -5.10
N MET A 282 -9.77 -16.46 -5.83
CA MET A 282 -8.55 -15.67 -5.61
C MET A 282 -8.52 -15.00 -4.22
N ASN A 283 -9.66 -14.48 -3.75
CA ASN A 283 -9.78 -13.88 -2.42
C ASN A 283 -9.59 -14.96 -1.33
N TRP A 284 -10.19 -16.13 -1.51
CA TRP A 284 -10.03 -17.27 -0.58
C TRP A 284 -8.60 -17.83 -0.57
N ALA A 285 -7.91 -17.85 -1.70
CA ALA A 285 -6.48 -18.15 -1.76
C ALA A 285 -5.66 -17.14 -0.93
N GLY A 286 -5.86 -15.83 -1.14
CA GLY A 286 -5.17 -14.78 -0.38
C GLY A 286 -5.38 -14.90 1.14
N TRP A 287 -6.63 -15.02 1.58
CA TRP A 287 -6.98 -15.12 3.01
C TRP A 287 -6.62 -16.46 3.67
N SER A 288 -6.35 -17.51 2.89
CA SER A 288 -5.78 -18.76 3.43
C SER A 288 -4.38 -18.54 4.02
N GLY A 289 -3.65 -17.52 3.56
CA GLY A 289 -2.34 -17.15 4.08
C GLY A 289 -2.34 -16.28 5.35
N THR A 290 -3.49 -15.95 5.96
CA THR A 290 -3.52 -15.21 7.25
C THR A 290 -2.70 -15.92 8.34
N ALA A 291 -2.71 -17.27 8.36
CA ALA A 291 -1.88 -18.05 9.28
C ALA A 291 -0.39 -18.12 8.88
N VAL A 292 -0.02 -17.71 7.67
CA VAL A 292 1.38 -17.51 7.25
C VAL A 292 1.88 -16.20 7.86
N VAL A 293 1.22 -15.07 7.57
CA VAL A 293 1.57 -13.74 8.10
C VAL A 293 1.70 -13.79 9.63
N ALA A 294 0.69 -14.32 10.33
CA ALA A 294 0.73 -14.42 11.78
C ALA A 294 1.95 -15.20 12.33
N ARG A 295 2.43 -16.22 11.61
CA ARG A 295 3.64 -16.98 11.97
C ARG A 295 4.96 -16.33 11.51
N GLN A 296 4.91 -15.30 10.66
CA GLN A 296 6.07 -14.46 10.32
C GLN A 296 6.31 -13.35 11.38
N LEU A 297 5.26 -12.95 12.11
CA LEU A 297 5.34 -11.90 13.13
C LEU A 297 5.80 -12.40 14.51
N SER A 298 5.02 -13.29 15.15
CA SER A 298 5.31 -13.76 16.51
C SER A 298 4.59 -15.06 16.85
N ASP A 299 5.19 -15.86 17.74
CA ASP A 299 4.60 -17.11 18.26
C ASP A 299 3.23 -16.91 18.92
N ALA A 300 2.91 -15.69 19.35
CA ALA A 300 1.63 -15.34 19.97
C ALA A 300 0.54 -14.92 18.96
N SER A 301 0.89 -14.51 17.74
CA SER A 301 -0.06 -13.89 16.80
C SER A 301 -1.09 -14.89 16.25
N LEU A 302 -0.67 -16.08 15.80
CA LEU A 302 -1.62 -17.09 15.32
C LEU A 302 -2.51 -17.64 16.46
N PRO A 303 -1.99 -18.00 17.65
CA PRO A 303 -2.83 -18.39 18.79
C PRO A 303 -3.83 -17.31 19.23
N LEU A 304 -3.48 -16.02 19.14
CA LEU A 304 -4.43 -14.92 19.37
C LEU A 304 -5.58 -14.91 18.36
N LEU A 305 -5.27 -14.95 17.06
CA LEU A 305 -6.31 -14.97 16.02
C LEU A 305 -7.22 -16.21 16.15
N GLN A 306 -6.65 -17.38 16.43
CA GLN A 306 -7.40 -18.61 16.70
C GLN A 306 -8.29 -18.49 17.95
N LEU A 307 -7.79 -17.91 19.04
CA LEU A 307 -8.58 -17.62 20.24
C LEU A 307 -9.75 -16.69 19.93
N PHE A 308 -9.52 -15.62 19.17
CA PHE A 308 -10.55 -14.64 18.85
C PHE A 308 -11.62 -15.18 17.89
N VAL A 309 -11.24 -15.97 16.88
CA VAL A 309 -12.20 -16.68 16.01
C VAL A 309 -13.05 -17.65 16.83
N LYS A 310 -12.45 -18.45 17.74
CA LYS A 310 -13.19 -19.36 18.63
C LYS A 310 -14.16 -18.59 19.55
N LEU A 311 -13.67 -17.54 20.22
CA LEU A 311 -14.46 -16.69 21.12
C LEU A 311 -15.68 -16.10 20.41
N PHE A 312 -15.47 -15.35 19.32
CA PHE A 312 -16.56 -14.65 18.64
C PHE A 312 -17.39 -15.52 17.68
N THR A 313 -17.09 -16.83 17.58
CA THR A 313 -18.01 -17.85 17.06
C THR A 313 -18.99 -18.37 18.13
N ARG A 314 -18.68 -18.19 19.43
CA ARG A 314 -19.54 -18.58 20.57
C ARG A 314 -20.30 -17.40 21.18
N THR A 315 -19.70 -16.21 21.18
CA THR A 315 -20.28 -14.98 21.77
C THR A 315 -20.20 -13.79 20.80
N SER A 316 -20.76 -12.65 21.18
CA SER A 316 -20.67 -11.39 20.43
C SER A 316 -20.13 -10.26 21.32
N PRO A 317 -19.62 -9.15 20.74
CA PRO A 317 -19.29 -7.95 21.50
C PRO A 317 -20.47 -7.43 22.35
N SER A 318 -21.70 -7.54 21.84
CA SER A 318 -22.93 -7.18 22.57
C SER A 318 -23.25 -8.13 23.72
N ALA A 319 -22.99 -9.43 23.58
CA ALA A 319 -23.16 -10.40 24.66
C ALA A 319 -22.09 -10.23 25.76
N LEU A 320 -20.83 -9.95 25.40
CA LEU A 320 -19.79 -9.62 26.39
C LEU A 320 -20.11 -8.35 27.18
N ARG A 321 -20.67 -7.30 26.55
CA ARG A 321 -21.18 -6.11 27.24
C ARG A 321 -22.33 -6.44 28.22
N ALA A 322 -23.17 -7.42 27.87
CA ALA A 322 -24.27 -7.86 28.73
C ALA A 322 -23.83 -8.82 29.86
N ALA A 323 -22.65 -9.46 29.73
CA ALA A 323 -22.06 -10.34 30.72
C ALA A 323 -21.19 -9.61 31.78
N VAL A 324 -21.07 -8.28 31.68
CA VAL A 324 -20.35 -7.44 32.65
C VAL A 324 -20.88 -7.65 34.07
N GLY A 325 -19.95 -7.88 35.01
CA GLY A 325 -20.25 -8.22 36.40
C GLY A 325 -19.24 -7.61 37.37
N SER A 326 -18.80 -8.39 38.36
CA SER A 326 -17.79 -7.96 39.34
C SER A 326 -16.34 -8.19 38.90
N GLU A 327 -16.10 -8.97 37.84
CA GLU A 327 -14.75 -9.38 37.41
C GLU A 327 -14.15 -8.48 36.32
N PHE A 328 -14.98 -7.79 35.52
CA PHE A 328 -14.55 -6.85 34.48
C PHE A 328 -15.68 -5.85 34.18
N SER A 329 -15.33 -4.67 33.66
CA SER A 329 -16.25 -3.58 33.36
C SER A 329 -16.58 -3.44 31.86
N LEU A 330 -17.50 -2.53 31.52
CA LEU A 330 -17.77 -2.13 30.13
C LEU A 330 -16.55 -1.50 29.43
N ASP A 331 -15.67 -0.81 30.17
CA ASP A 331 -14.45 -0.22 29.60
C ASP A 331 -13.41 -1.31 29.30
N ASP A 332 -13.31 -2.34 30.15
CA ASP A 332 -12.48 -3.53 29.87
C ASP A 332 -12.95 -4.26 28.60
N VAL A 333 -14.28 -4.47 28.45
CA VAL A 333 -14.84 -5.08 27.22
C VAL A 333 -14.53 -4.22 26.00
N ALA A 334 -14.66 -2.89 26.08
CA ALA A 334 -14.32 -1.99 24.99
C ALA A 334 -12.83 -2.11 24.59
N ARG A 335 -11.91 -1.99 25.56
CA ARG A 335 -10.45 -2.15 25.40
C ARG A 335 -10.07 -3.50 24.82
N PHE A 336 -10.76 -4.56 25.26
CA PHE A 336 -10.57 -5.92 24.75
C PHE A 336 -11.00 -6.02 23.28
N THR A 337 -12.19 -5.52 22.93
CA THR A 337 -12.68 -5.55 21.54
C THR A 337 -11.82 -4.69 20.59
N GLU A 338 -11.31 -3.54 21.06
CA GLU A 338 -10.35 -2.71 20.32
C GLU A 338 -9.04 -3.47 20.04
N PHE A 339 -8.50 -4.19 21.04
CA PHE A 339 -7.32 -5.05 20.85
C PHE A 339 -7.57 -6.20 19.88
N VAL A 340 -8.73 -6.86 19.93
CA VAL A 340 -9.12 -7.93 19.01
C VAL A 340 -9.16 -7.39 17.56
N ALA A 341 -9.87 -6.28 17.35
CA ALA A 341 -10.01 -5.68 16.04
C ALA A 341 -8.66 -5.19 15.47
N LEU A 342 -7.80 -4.59 16.30
CA LEU A 342 -6.47 -4.15 15.88
C LEU A 342 -5.52 -5.33 15.61
N THR A 343 -5.61 -6.41 16.39
CA THR A 343 -4.87 -7.67 16.14
C THR A 343 -5.26 -8.26 14.80
N TYR A 344 -6.56 -8.27 14.46
CA TYR A 344 -7.01 -8.73 13.16
C TYR A 344 -6.51 -7.85 12.01
N SER A 345 -6.65 -6.52 12.12
CA SER A 345 -6.22 -5.60 11.06
C SER A 345 -4.70 -5.59 10.81
N ASN A 346 -3.88 -6.12 11.72
CA ASN A 346 -2.43 -6.26 11.56
C ASN A 346 -1.95 -7.73 11.39
N MET A 347 -2.89 -8.69 11.32
CA MET A 347 -2.63 -10.15 11.34
C MET A 347 -1.80 -10.65 12.53
N GLY A 348 -1.74 -9.89 13.63
CA GLY A 348 -0.90 -10.19 14.78
C GLY A 348 -0.75 -9.03 15.75
N ASN A 349 0.08 -9.21 16.79
CA ASN A 349 0.22 -8.26 17.91
C ASN A 349 1.33 -7.19 17.74
N TYR A 350 1.79 -6.94 16.51
CA TYR A 350 2.76 -5.90 16.17
C TYR A 350 2.21 -5.05 15.01
N LEU A 351 2.24 -3.73 15.16
CA LEU A 351 1.74 -2.80 14.14
C LEU A 351 2.53 -2.98 12.83
N SER A 352 1.83 -3.23 11.71
CA SER A 352 2.46 -3.32 10.38
C SER A 352 3.11 -2.01 9.94
N PHE A 353 2.57 -0.89 10.41
CA PHE A 353 3.17 0.42 10.22
C PHE A 353 3.90 0.86 11.49
N GLY A 354 5.19 0.50 11.59
CA GLY A 354 6.04 0.90 12.71
C GLY A 354 6.61 -0.23 13.57
N ASP A 355 6.29 -1.48 13.25
CA ASP A 355 6.83 -2.72 13.84
C ASP A 355 6.96 -2.72 15.36
N SER A 356 6.00 -2.06 16.02
CA SER A 356 5.93 -1.90 17.46
C SER A 356 4.89 -2.86 18.01
N LYS A 357 5.24 -3.64 19.02
CA LYS A 357 4.29 -4.50 19.73
C LYS A 357 3.18 -3.65 20.34
N PHE A 358 1.95 -4.13 20.29
CA PHE A 358 0.86 -3.56 21.07
C PHE A 358 0.24 -4.61 22.01
N ILE A 359 -0.10 -4.16 23.22
CA ILE A 359 -0.69 -5.00 24.28
C ILE A 359 -2.10 -4.50 24.63
N PRO A 360 -3.00 -5.36 25.15
CA PRO A 360 -4.36 -4.94 25.49
C PRO A 360 -4.32 -3.85 26.56
N ALA A 361 -5.13 -2.80 26.41
CA ALA A 361 -5.09 -1.62 27.28
C ALA A 361 -5.91 -1.79 28.58
N LEU A 362 -5.99 -3.00 29.13
CA LEU A 362 -6.75 -3.41 30.32
C LEU A 362 -5.89 -4.32 31.23
N PRO A 363 -6.32 -4.65 32.46
CA PRO A 363 -5.62 -5.61 33.31
C PRO A 363 -5.60 -7.03 32.69
N ARG A 364 -4.54 -7.79 33.01
CA ARG A 364 -4.34 -9.16 32.51
C ARG A 364 -5.47 -10.09 32.93
N GLU A 365 -5.83 -10.03 34.21
CA GLU A 365 -6.88 -10.81 34.84
C GLU A 365 -8.25 -10.52 34.20
N ASN A 366 -8.52 -9.27 33.84
CA ASN A 366 -9.74 -8.85 33.17
C ASN A 366 -9.82 -9.42 31.74
N PHE A 367 -8.70 -9.46 31.00
CA PHE A 367 -8.63 -10.13 29.69
C PHE A 367 -9.00 -11.61 29.80
N VAL A 368 -8.45 -12.30 30.80
CA VAL A 368 -8.74 -13.73 31.03
C VAL A 368 -10.19 -13.95 31.48
N ALA A 369 -10.74 -13.07 32.32
CA ALA A 369 -12.14 -13.14 32.75
C ALA A 369 -13.11 -12.94 31.58
N ILE A 370 -12.85 -11.96 30.69
CA ILE A 370 -13.65 -11.74 29.47
C ILE A 370 -13.65 -12.96 28.56
N VAL A 371 -12.49 -13.61 28.36
CA VAL A 371 -12.40 -14.85 27.58
C VAL A 371 -13.20 -15.99 28.23
N LYS A 372 -13.09 -16.17 29.55
CA LYS A 372 -13.84 -17.19 30.32
C LYS A 372 -15.35 -16.93 30.37
N ALA A 373 -15.79 -15.66 30.27
CA ALA A 373 -17.20 -15.30 30.18
C ALA A 373 -17.81 -15.54 28.79
N GLY A 374 -16.99 -15.58 27.73
CA GLY A 374 -17.42 -15.78 26.35
C GLY A 374 -17.33 -17.21 25.81
N VAL A 375 -16.64 -18.12 26.51
CA VAL A 375 -16.31 -19.48 26.03
C VAL A 375 -16.46 -20.50 27.16
N ALA A 376 -17.04 -21.66 26.86
CA ALA A 376 -17.13 -22.77 27.81
C ALA A 376 -15.73 -23.31 28.20
N ALA A 377 -15.58 -23.82 29.42
CA ALA A 377 -14.28 -24.24 29.96
C ALA A 377 -13.51 -25.23 29.04
N ASP A 378 -14.23 -26.15 28.40
CA ASP A 378 -13.66 -27.19 27.52
C ASP A 378 -13.26 -26.66 26.12
N ASP A 379 -13.73 -25.47 25.71
CA ASP A 379 -13.37 -24.81 24.44
C ASP A 379 -12.16 -23.85 24.61
N LEU A 380 -11.66 -23.63 25.84
CA LEU A 380 -10.55 -22.72 26.14
C LEU A 380 -9.19 -23.28 25.68
N PRO A 381 -8.21 -22.42 25.30
CA PRO A 381 -6.84 -22.87 25.06
C PRO A 381 -6.19 -23.42 26.33
N GLU A 382 -5.58 -24.61 26.25
CA GLU A 382 -4.91 -25.29 27.39
C GLU A 382 -3.93 -24.39 28.15
N ASN A 383 -3.22 -23.52 27.41
CA ASN A 383 -2.25 -22.56 27.95
C ASN A 383 -2.67 -21.09 27.74
N LEU A 384 -3.96 -20.78 27.97
CA LEU A 384 -4.47 -19.40 27.90
C LEU A 384 -3.63 -18.42 28.75
N GLU A 385 -3.28 -18.78 29.99
CA GLU A 385 -2.47 -17.95 30.87
C GLU A 385 -1.05 -17.72 30.32
N GLY A 386 -0.42 -18.72 29.71
CA GLY A 386 0.89 -18.56 29.07
C GLY A 386 0.83 -17.68 27.83
N LEU A 387 -0.17 -17.88 26.95
CA LEU A 387 -0.40 -17.01 25.80
C LEU A 387 -0.58 -15.55 26.24
N VAL A 388 -1.45 -15.30 27.22
CA VAL A 388 -1.67 -13.95 27.75
C VAL A 388 -0.39 -13.39 28.39
N SER A 389 0.42 -14.21 29.09
CA SER A 389 1.73 -13.79 29.61
C SER A 389 2.65 -13.28 28.49
N THR A 390 2.76 -14.01 27.38
CA THR A 390 3.58 -13.63 26.22
C THR A 390 3.05 -12.37 25.54
N VAL A 391 1.72 -12.18 25.50
CA VAL A 391 1.08 -10.99 24.92
C VAL A 391 1.39 -9.73 25.72
N TYR A 392 1.26 -9.77 27.06
CA TYR A 392 1.60 -8.63 27.92
C TYR A 392 3.10 -8.41 28.13
N ASN A 393 3.98 -9.34 27.71
CA ASN A 393 5.43 -9.15 27.88
C ASN A 393 5.98 -7.96 27.07
N VAL A 394 6.40 -6.91 27.76
CA VAL A 394 7.06 -5.72 27.20
C VAL A 394 8.50 -5.56 27.74
N SER A 395 9.17 -6.66 28.06
CA SER A 395 10.60 -6.67 28.35
C SER A 395 11.44 -6.24 27.13
N GLU A 396 12.74 -6.02 27.37
CA GLU A 396 13.74 -5.88 26.29
C GLU A 396 13.62 -7.03 25.27
N GLY A 397 13.93 -6.73 24.01
CA GLY A 397 13.75 -7.65 22.87
C GLY A 397 12.30 -7.89 22.43
N ASN A 398 11.29 -7.53 23.23
CA ASN A 398 9.89 -7.92 22.98
C ASN A 398 9.00 -6.75 22.51
N THR A 399 9.49 -5.51 22.50
CA THR A 399 8.66 -4.32 22.20
C THR A 399 8.65 -3.91 20.73
N VAL A 400 9.59 -4.41 19.92
CA VAL A 400 9.75 -4.10 18.48
C VAL A 400 10.11 -5.35 17.68
N LEU A 401 9.87 -5.35 16.37
CA LEU A 401 10.48 -6.34 15.48
C LEU A 401 11.96 -5.99 15.19
N GLY A 402 12.79 -7.02 15.08
CA GLY A 402 14.24 -6.90 14.87
C GLY A 402 14.98 -8.20 15.23
N TYR A 403 16.32 -8.17 15.17
CA TYR A 403 17.12 -9.29 15.67
C TYR A 403 17.18 -9.33 17.20
N PRO A 404 17.23 -10.52 17.83
CA PRO A 404 17.62 -10.65 19.23
C PRO A 404 19.02 -10.08 19.49
N PRO A 405 19.29 -9.50 20.69
CA PRO A 405 18.40 -9.38 21.83
C PRO A 405 17.56 -8.10 21.85
N THR A 406 17.75 -7.16 20.92
CA THR A 406 17.11 -5.83 20.95
C THR A 406 15.69 -5.81 20.36
N GLY A 407 15.39 -6.73 19.44
CA GLY A 407 14.06 -6.96 18.88
C GLY A 407 13.68 -8.44 18.79
N SER A 408 12.51 -8.69 18.22
CA SER A 408 11.92 -10.03 18.04
C SER A 408 11.51 -10.27 16.59
N THR A 409 11.48 -11.52 16.14
CA THR A 409 11.08 -11.87 14.77
C THR A 409 10.76 -13.36 14.68
N ALA A 410 9.81 -13.75 13.83
CA ALA A 410 9.49 -15.16 13.57
C ALA A 410 9.84 -15.63 12.15
N TYR A 411 10.58 -14.81 11.39
CA TYR A 411 11.37 -15.24 10.23
C TYR A 411 12.59 -16.06 10.62
N TYR A 412 13.02 -15.94 11.88
CA TYR A 412 14.19 -16.60 12.46
C TYR A 412 13.83 -17.27 13.79
N SER A 413 14.54 -18.32 14.20
CA SER A 413 14.40 -18.84 15.57
C SER A 413 15.03 -17.90 16.60
N SER A 414 14.51 -17.88 17.83
CA SER A 414 14.89 -16.92 18.89
C SER A 414 16.35 -16.98 19.38
N ASN A 415 17.14 -17.94 18.89
CA ASN A 415 18.56 -18.12 19.14
C ASN A 415 19.46 -17.74 17.94
N ILE A 416 18.89 -17.20 16.85
CA ILE A 416 19.61 -16.59 15.73
C ILE A 416 20.15 -15.22 16.15
N VAL A 417 21.37 -14.89 15.71
CA VAL A 417 21.89 -13.51 15.66
C VAL A 417 22.10 -13.08 14.21
N GLU A 418 22.25 -11.77 13.96
CA GLU A 418 22.45 -11.18 12.63
C GLU A 418 23.52 -11.91 11.79
N ALA A 419 24.64 -12.33 12.40
CA ALA A 419 25.70 -13.08 11.72
C ALA A 419 25.23 -14.43 11.13
N ASP A 420 24.28 -15.12 11.80
CA ASP A 420 23.69 -16.36 11.28
C ASP A 420 22.76 -16.08 10.09
N ALA A 421 22.01 -14.98 10.14
CA ALA A 421 21.13 -14.55 9.05
C ALA A 421 21.94 -14.14 7.81
N VAL A 422 23.05 -13.41 8.00
CA VAL A 422 24.01 -13.09 6.94
C VAL A 422 24.62 -14.37 6.34
N LEU A 423 24.99 -15.36 7.15
CA LEU A 423 25.51 -16.64 6.68
C LEU A 423 24.46 -17.42 5.86
N ALA A 424 23.22 -17.48 6.32
CA ALA A 424 22.11 -18.12 5.58
C ALA A 424 21.82 -17.40 4.26
N ASN A 425 21.88 -16.07 4.23
CA ASN A 425 21.67 -15.28 3.01
C ASN A 425 22.81 -15.46 1.98
N LYS A 426 24.08 -15.51 2.42
CA LYS A 426 25.22 -15.90 1.56
C LYS A 426 25.03 -17.30 0.97
N TYR A 427 24.56 -18.26 1.77
CA TYR A 427 24.35 -19.63 1.30
C TYR A 427 23.27 -19.67 0.21
N LEU A 428 22.13 -19.01 0.44
CA LEU A 428 21.05 -18.85 -0.54
C LEU A 428 21.56 -18.26 -1.87
N GLU A 429 22.31 -17.17 -1.82
CA GLU A 429 22.95 -16.52 -2.98
C GLU A 429 23.93 -17.49 -3.70
N SER A 430 24.76 -18.22 -2.95
CA SER A 430 25.69 -19.22 -3.51
C SER A 430 25.04 -20.43 -4.18
N LYS A 431 23.72 -20.59 -3.99
CA LYS A 431 22.91 -21.71 -4.49
C LYS A 431 21.87 -21.31 -5.54
N ASP A 432 21.78 -20.02 -5.88
CA ASP A 432 20.70 -19.44 -6.69
C ASP A 432 19.29 -19.76 -6.13
N ILE A 433 19.18 -19.82 -4.80
CA ILE A 433 17.91 -20.03 -4.08
C ILE A 433 17.44 -18.67 -3.56
N SER A 434 16.27 -18.23 -3.99
CA SER A 434 15.69 -16.98 -3.49
C SER A 434 15.26 -17.09 -2.02
N GLY A 435 15.51 -16.03 -1.25
CA GLY A 435 15.12 -15.96 0.16
C GLY A 435 13.66 -15.61 0.43
N TYR A 436 12.90 -15.14 -0.58
CA TYR A 436 11.57 -14.54 -0.39
C TYR A 436 10.60 -15.42 0.41
N ASN A 437 10.49 -16.71 0.09
CA ASN A 437 9.61 -17.67 0.79
C ASN A 437 10.32 -18.50 1.87
N THR A 438 11.38 -17.97 2.50
CA THR A 438 12.21 -18.72 3.46
C THR A 438 12.11 -18.24 4.92
N ARG A 439 12.37 -19.16 5.86
CA ARG A 439 12.64 -18.87 7.28
C ARG A 439 13.86 -19.66 7.77
N VAL A 440 14.56 -19.19 8.80
CA VAL A 440 15.84 -19.79 9.25
C VAL A 440 15.82 -20.18 10.73
N PHE A 441 16.09 -21.45 11.02
CA PHE A 441 16.12 -21.98 12.38
C PHE A 441 17.53 -22.48 12.71
N LYS A 442 18.01 -22.23 13.93
CA LYS A 442 19.32 -22.66 14.41
C LYS A 442 19.20 -23.75 15.46
N ASP A 443 19.90 -24.86 15.26
CA ASP A 443 19.97 -25.94 16.24
C ASP A 443 20.75 -25.49 17.48
N GLY A 444 20.13 -25.61 18.67
CA GLY A 444 20.74 -25.14 19.92
C GLY A 444 21.87 -26.02 20.45
N ALA A 445 22.07 -27.23 19.91
CA ALA A 445 23.09 -28.18 20.35
C ALA A 445 24.27 -28.28 19.37
N SER A 446 24.04 -28.26 18.05
CA SER A 446 25.12 -28.28 17.05
C SER A 446 25.48 -26.90 16.49
N GLY A 447 24.57 -25.93 16.54
CA GLY A 447 24.72 -24.64 15.87
C GLY A 447 24.40 -24.66 14.37
N ASP A 448 23.98 -25.81 13.82
CA ASP A 448 23.59 -25.96 12.41
C ASP A 448 22.37 -25.09 12.06
N LEU A 449 22.28 -24.67 10.79
CA LEU A 449 21.17 -23.86 10.28
C LEU A 449 20.21 -24.72 9.45
N ARG A 450 18.90 -24.47 9.59
CA ARG A 450 17.82 -25.06 8.81
C ARG A 450 17.08 -23.95 8.10
N ILE A 451 17.23 -23.87 6.79
CA ILE A 451 16.50 -22.92 5.94
C ILE A 451 15.26 -23.63 5.43
N ARG A 452 14.08 -23.17 5.86
CA ARG A 452 12.78 -23.73 5.48
C ARG A 452 12.18 -22.95 4.35
N LEU A 453 11.78 -23.62 3.28
CA LEU A 453 11.02 -23.06 2.16
C LEU A 453 9.53 -23.34 2.39
N ALA A 454 8.69 -22.33 2.15
CA ALA A 454 7.25 -22.52 2.17
C ALA A 454 6.78 -23.30 0.94
N SER A 455 6.15 -24.45 1.16
CA SER A 455 5.56 -25.30 0.12
C SER A 455 4.50 -26.24 0.69
N ALA A 456 3.58 -26.73 -0.15
CA ALA A 456 2.64 -27.77 0.26
C ALA A 456 3.30 -29.16 0.38
N LYS A 457 4.42 -29.39 -0.33
CA LYS A 457 5.13 -30.67 -0.45
C LYS A 457 6.63 -30.46 -0.67
N THR A 458 7.41 -31.45 -0.27
CA THR A 458 8.82 -31.60 -0.65
C THR A 458 8.93 -32.02 -2.13
N PRO A 459 9.76 -31.35 -2.97
CA PRO A 459 10.04 -31.78 -4.34
C PRO A 459 10.68 -33.17 -4.40
N ALA A 460 10.29 -33.99 -5.39
CA ALA A 460 10.76 -35.37 -5.52
C ALA A 460 12.27 -35.53 -5.78
N ASN A 461 12.96 -34.43 -6.13
CA ASN A 461 14.40 -34.32 -6.38
C ASN A 461 15.13 -33.49 -5.31
N ALA A 462 14.47 -33.10 -4.22
CA ALA A 462 15.10 -32.33 -3.15
C ALA A 462 16.16 -33.15 -2.40
N SER A 463 17.31 -32.54 -2.10
CA SER A 463 18.28 -33.11 -1.17
C SER A 463 17.83 -32.84 0.27
N THR A 464 17.78 -33.88 1.09
CA THR A 464 17.61 -33.78 2.55
C THR A 464 18.93 -33.91 3.31
N ALA A 465 20.05 -34.09 2.60
CA ALA A 465 21.39 -34.10 3.19
C ALA A 465 21.87 -32.65 3.41
N PRO A 466 22.49 -32.34 4.56
CA PRO A 466 23.04 -31.01 4.83
C PRO A 466 24.30 -30.75 4.00
N GLU A 467 24.56 -29.47 3.73
CA GLU A 467 25.81 -29.00 3.11
C GLU A 467 26.61 -28.14 4.09
N THR A 468 27.92 -28.39 4.23
CA THR A 468 28.79 -27.58 5.09
C THR A 468 29.24 -26.31 4.35
N PHE A 469 28.87 -25.14 4.86
CA PHE A 469 29.15 -23.82 4.27
C PHE A 469 29.75 -22.87 5.33
N GLU A 470 30.89 -22.24 4.99
CA GLU A 470 31.75 -21.45 5.90
C GLU A 470 32.05 -22.12 7.29
N GLY A 471 31.89 -23.44 7.40
CA GLY A 471 32.14 -24.24 8.62
C GLY A 471 30.89 -24.63 9.42
N VAL A 472 29.69 -24.21 9.01
CA VAL A 472 28.40 -24.59 9.60
C VAL A 472 27.67 -25.53 8.66
N ASN A 473 26.91 -26.52 9.16
CA ASN A 473 26.07 -27.34 8.28
C ASN A 473 24.72 -26.66 8.08
N ILE A 474 24.29 -26.60 6.81
CA ILE A 474 23.04 -25.96 6.40
C ILE A 474 22.14 -27.03 5.78
N PHE A 475 20.96 -27.19 6.36
CA PHE A 475 19.88 -28.02 5.85
C PHE A 475 18.92 -27.13 5.04
N VAL A 476 18.50 -27.60 3.86
CA VAL A 476 17.38 -27.03 3.13
C VAL A 476 16.16 -27.92 3.39
N GLU A 477 15.16 -27.38 4.08
CA GLU A 477 13.92 -28.06 4.43
C GLU A 477 12.75 -27.46 3.63
N TYR A 478 11.74 -28.26 3.33
CA TYR A 478 10.51 -27.84 2.64
C TYR A 478 9.31 -27.97 3.60
N GLU A 479 8.10 -27.76 3.09
CA GLU A 479 6.84 -27.97 3.82
C GLU A 479 6.58 -27.01 5.00
N ASP A 480 7.26 -25.85 5.05
CA ASP A 480 6.81 -24.76 5.92
C ASP A 480 5.45 -24.24 5.44
N HIS A 481 4.54 -23.97 6.37
CA HIS A 481 3.16 -23.58 6.10
C HIS A 481 2.38 -24.54 5.16
N SER A 482 2.70 -25.84 5.16
CA SER A 482 2.18 -26.79 4.16
C SER A 482 0.66 -26.93 4.09
N ARG A 483 -0.06 -26.81 5.23
CA ARG A 483 -1.54 -26.74 5.27
C ARG A 483 -2.05 -25.54 4.48
N GLU A 484 -1.50 -24.36 4.74
CA GLU A 484 -1.89 -23.11 4.08
C GLU A 484 -1.53 -23.15 2.59
N MET A 485 -0.29 -23.53 2.26
CA MET A 485 0.19 -23.65 0.87
C MET A 485 -0.66 -24.65 0.05
N GLN A 486 -1.12 -25.74 0.67
CA GLN A 486 -2.04 -26.69 0.02
C GLN A 486 -3.42 -26.06 -0.26
N LEU A 487 -4.01 -25.34 0.70
CA LEU A 487 -5.30 -24.66 0.51
C LEU A 487 -5.21 -23.56 -0.56
N ILE A 488 -4.14 -22.76 -0.52
CA ILE A 488 -3.81 -21.75 -1.54
C ILE A 488 -3.80 -22.39 -2.93
N ALA A 489 -3.03 -23.46 -3.13
CA ALA A 489 -2.96 -24.16 -4.43
C ALA A 489 -4.32 -24.73 -4.88
N GLN A 490 -5.15 -25.24 -3.96
CA GLN A 490 -6.49 -25.76 -4.28
C GLN A 490 -7.45 -24.65 -4.74
N TYR A 491 -7.43 -23.48 -4.08
CA TYR A 491 -8.27 -22.35 -4.48
C TYR A 491 -7.79 -21.70 -5.79
N LEU A 492 -6.49 -21.67 -6.06
CA LEU A 492 -5.95 -21.19 -7.34
C LEU A 492 -6.32 -22.09 -8.52
N GLU A 493 -6.26 -23.42 -8.37
CA GLU A 493 -6.76 -24.37 -9.38
C GLU A 493 -8.30 -24.25 -9.54
N SER A 494 -9.02 -23.88 -8.48
CA SER A 494 -10.47 -23.57 -8.56
C SER A 494 -10.75 -22.28 -9.32
N ALA A 495 -9.94 -21.22 -9.12
CA ALA A 495 -10.05 -19.95 -9.84
C ALA A 495 -9.79 -20.10 -11.36
N LYS A 496 -8.89 -21.02 -11.74
CA LYS A 496 -8.46 -21.29 -13.12
C LYS A 496 -9.60 -21.72 -14.05
N ALA A 497 -10.67 -22.31 -13.51
CA ALA A 497 -11.89 -22.62 -14.26
C ALA A 497 -12.68 -21.38 -14.72
N PHE A 498 -12.42 -20.22 -14.11
CA PHE A 498 -13.15 -18.95 -14.31
C PHE A 498 -12.25 -17.80 -14.82
N ALA A 499 -10.99 -18.09 -15.13
CA ALA A 499 -10.03 -17.12 -15.66
C ALA A 499 -10.50 -16.51 -16.99
N GLU A 500 -10.40 -15.18 -17.13
CA GLU A 500 -10.91 -14.41 -18.29
C GLU A 500 -10.19 -14.76 -19.59
N ASN A 501 -8.94 -15.26 -19.52
CA ASN A 501 -8.12 -15.61 -20.68
C ASN A 501 -7.06 -16.67 -20.36
N ASP A 502 -6.32 -17.13 -21.38
CA ASP A 502 -5.32 -18.19 -21.24
C ASP A 502 -4.00 -17.71 -20.59
N ILE A 503 -3.73 -16.40 -20.53
CA ILE A 503 -2.58 -15.85 -19.79
C ILE A 503 -2.82 -16.00 -18.29
N GLN A 504 -4.03 -15.65 -17.81
CA GLN A 504 -4.44 -15.87 -16.42
C GLN A 504 -4.40 -17.37 -16.03
N LYS A 505 -4.72 -18.29 -16.94
CA LYS A 505 -4.58 -19.74 -16.68
C LYS A 505 -3.13 -20.15 -16.49
N GLN A 506 -2.22 -19.71 -17.37
CA GLN A 506 -0.78 -19.99 -17.27
C GLN A 506 -0.14 -19.35 -16.02
N MET A 507 -0.59 -18.14 -15.66
CA MET A 507 -0.27 -17.50 -14.38
C MET A 507 -0.67 -18.38 -13.19
N LEU A 508 -1.91 -18.89 -13.18
CA LEU A 508 -2.43 -19.75 -12.12
C LEU A 508 -1.74 -21.12 -12.07
N ASP A 509 -1.48 -21.77 -13.20
CA ASP A 509 -0.68 -23.00 -13.27
C ASP A 509 0.71 -22.80 -12.63
N SER A 510 1.33 -21.65 -12.89
CA SER A 510 2.64 -21.29 -12.33
C SER A 510 2.56 -21.01 -10.83
N TYR A 511 1.55 -20.27 -10.35
CA TYR A 511 1.30 -20.10 -8.90
C TYR A 511 1.02 -21.45 -8.20
N VAL A 512 0.19 -22.31 -8.78
CA VAL A 512 -0.14 -23.64 -8.22
C VAL A 512 1.13 -24.50 -8.10
N LYS A 513 2.01 -24.48 -9.11
CA LYS A 513 3.31 -25.17 -9.04
C LYS A 513 4.21 -24.58 -7.96
N HIS A 514 4.33 -23.24 -7.89
CA HIS A 514 5.09 -22.53 -6.85
C HIS A 514 4.64 -22.93 -5.44
N PHE A 515 3.36 -22.73 -5.09
CA PHE A 515 2.88 -23.05 -3.74
C PHE A 515 2.89 -24.56 -3.45
N THR A 516 2.83 -25.42 -4.47
CA THR A 516 2.99 -26.87 -4.25
C THR A 516 4.41 -27.25 -3.85
N PHE A 517 5.45 -26.64 -4.45
CA PHE A 517 6.84 -27.14 -4.38
C PHE A 517 7.90 -26.17 -3.83
N GLY A 518 7.57 -24.89 -3.67
CA GLY A 518 8.42 -23.87 -3.05
C GLY A 518 9.47 -23.21 -3.95
N ASP A 519 9.50 -23.50 -5.25
CA ASP A 519 10.44 -22.87 -6.19
C ASP A 519 9.97 -21.46 -6.58
N ILE A 520 10.75 -20.44 -6.23
CA ILE A 520 10.45 -19.04 -6.59
C ILE A 520 10.55 -18.79 -8.11
N ASN A 521 11.22 -19.63 -8.89
CA ASN A 521 11.22 -19.49 -10.35
C ASN A 521 9.84 -19.72 -10.96
N ASP A 522 8.99 -20.56 -10.35
CA ASP A 522 7.59 -20.69 -10.74
C ASP A 522 6.75 -19.47 -10.36
N HIS A 523 7.08 -18.81 -9.23
CA HIS A 523 6.48 -17.51 -8.91
C HIS A 523 6.91 -16.46 -9.94
N LYS A 524 8.21 -16.36 -10.26
CA LYS A 524 8.74 -15.49 -11.32
C LYS A 524 8.05 -15.75 -12.67
N GLU A 525 7.79 -16.99 -13.04
CA GLU A 525 7.05 -17.32 -14.27
C GLU A 525 5.59 -16.84 -14.20
N SER A 526 4.90 -17.05 -13.07
CA SER A 526 3.56 -16.48 -12.85
C SER A 526 3.54 -14.95 -13.01
N GLN A 527 4.59 -14.26 -12.56
CA GLN A 527 4.71 -12.81 -12.67
C GLN A 527 4.95 -12.34 -14.11
N LYS A 528 5.64 -13.12 -14.96
CA LYS A 528 5.76 -12.81 -16.40
C LYS A 528 4.40 -12.87 -17.09
N PHE A 529 3.61 -13.91 -16.84
CA PHE A 529 2.24 -14.01 -17.34
C PHE A 529 1.37 -12.88 -16.79
N TRP A 530 1.42 -12.60 -15.49
CA TRP A 530 0.67 -11.52 -14.86
C TRP A 530 1.01 -10.14 -15.45
N VAL A 531 2.29 -9.83 -15.70
CA VAL A 531 2.72 -8.58 -16.36
C VAL A 531 2.22 -8.51 -17.81
N ALA A 532 2.07 -9.64 -18.49
CA ALA A 532 1.53 -9.72 -19.86
C ALA A 532 -0.01 -9.61 -19.94
N ASP A 533 -0.74 -9.94 -18.88
CA ASP A 533 -2.20 -9.80 -18.80
C ASP A 533 -2.60 -8.32 -18.62
N LYS A 534 -2.80 -7.60 -19.72
CA LYS A 534 -3.05 -6.15 -19.71
C LYS A 534 -4.53 -5.80 -19.55
N GLY A 535 -4.82 -4.90 -18.61
CA GLY A 535 -6.17 -4.36 -18.36
C GLY A 535 -7.29 -5.39 -18.11
N PRO A 536 -7.11 -6.40 -17.23
CA PRO A 536 -8.16 -7.35 -16.87
C PRO A 536 -9.39 -6.65 -16.25
N THR A 537 -10.46 -7.40 -16.00
CA THR A 537 -11.63 -6.86 -15.24
C THR A 537 -11.44 -7.06 -13.74
N VAL A 538 -10.87 -8.20 -13.34
CA VAL A 538 -10.46 -8.49 -11.97
C VAL A 538 -8.93 -8.58 -11.93
N GLU A 539 -8.28 -7.67 -11.21
CA GLU A 539 -6.82 -7.63 -11.05
C GLU A 539 -6.41 -8.32 -9.74
N THR A 540 -5.35 -9.13 -9.79
CA THR A 540 -4.97 -10.03 -8.69
C THR A 540 -3.47 -10.32 -8.64
N ASN A 541 -2.85 -10.26 -7.45
CA ASN A 541 -1.51 -10.79 -7.19
C ASN A 541 -1.47 -11.53 -5.84
N ILE A 542 -0.54 -12.46 -5.65
CA ILE A 542 -0.45 -13.34 -4.48
C ILE A 542 0.96 -13.95 -4.30
N GLY A 543 1.45 -14.04 -3.05
CA GLY A 543 2.69 -14.74 -2.71
C GLY A 543 3.46 -14.10 -1.56
N PHE A 544 4.79 -14.30 -1.55
CA PHE A 544 5.72 -13.66 -0.61
C PHE A 544 6.35 -12.46 -1.30
N ILE A 545 5.76 -11.27 -1.17
CA ILE A 545 5.98 -10.14 -2.10
C ILE A 545 6.91 -9.07 -1.53
N GLU A 546 6.67 -8.61 -0.29
CA GLU A 546 7.27 -7.38 0.26
C GLU A 546 8.17 -7.66 1.46
N SER A 547 9.43 -7.19 1.43
CA SER A 547 10.45 -7.57 2.42
C SER A 547 10.62 -6.61 3.62
N TYR A 548 9.70 -5.65 3.81
CA TYR A 548 9.86 -4.57 4.82
C TYR A 548 10.07 -5.02 6.26
N ARG A 549 9.59 -6.22 6.63
CA ARG A 549 9.48 -6.69 8.03
C ARG A 549 10.49 -7.80 8.39
N ASP A 550 11.26 -8.28 7.42
CA ASP A 550 12.45 -9.07 7.69
C ASP A 550 13.59 -8.11 8.09
N PRO A 551 14.20 -8.25 9.28
CA PRO A 551 15.37 -7.43 9.66
C PRO A 551 16.58 -7.59 8.71
N SER A 552 16.62 -8.60 7.83
CA SER A 552 17.62 -8.71 6.76
C SER A 552 17.20 -8.07 5.41
N GLY A 553 15.90 -7.79 5.21
CA GLY A 553 15.35 -7.27 3.96
C GLY A 553 15.26 -8.26 2.79
N VAL A 554 15.41 -9.57 3.03
CA VAL A 554 15.53 -10.63 2.01
C VAL A 554 14.30 -11.56 1.98
N ARG A 555 13.55 -11.68 3.08
CA ARG A 555 12.35 -12.53 3.20
C ARG A 555 11.09 -11.69 3.05
N GLY A 556 10.12 -12.17 2.28
CA GLY A 556 8.87 -11.47 2.02
C GLY A 556 7.78 -11.81 3.05
N GLU A 557 6.99 -10.82 3.47
CA GLU A 557 5.71 -11.09 4.11
C GLU A 557 4.76 -11.72 3.09
N TRP A 558 3.90 -12.63 3.54
CA TRP A 558 2.79 -13.11 2.71
C TRP A 558 1.79 -11.99 2.44
N GLU A 559 1.38 -11.85 1.18
CA GLU A 559 0.19 -11.11 0.82
C GLU A 559 -0.57 -11.71 -0.37
N GLY A 560 -1.83 -11.30 -0.52
CA GLY A 560 -2.58 -11.49 -1.75
C GLY A 560 -3.77 -10.55 -1.84
N PHE A 561 -4.01 -9.97 -3.01
CA PHE A 561 -5.10 -9.03 -3.23
C PHE A 561 -6.00 -9.41 -4.40
N VAL A 562 -7.25 -8.96 -4.32
CA VAL A 562 -8.23 -9.01 -5.41
C VAL A 562 -8.90 -7.65 -5.53
N ALA A 563 -8.99 -7.14 -6.75
CA ALA A 563 -9.57 -5.84 -7.04
C ALA A 563 -10.37 -5.83 -8.34
N VAL A 564 -11.33 -4.91 -8.45
CA VAL A 564 -12.02 -4.59 -9.70
C VAL A 564 -11.38 -3.36 -10.34
N VAL A 565 -11.06 -3.42 -11.64
CA VAL A 565 -10.40 -2.32 -12.36
C VAL A 565 -11.40 -1.20 -12.68
N ASP A 566 -11.15 0.01 -12.19
CA ASP A 566 -11.89 1.21 -12.58
C ASP A 566 -11.39 1.70 -13.95
N LYS A 567 -12.01 1.18 -15.01
CA LYS A 567 -11.70 1.49 -16.42
C LYS A 567 -12.06 2.93 -16.83
N VAL A 568 -12.61 3.76 -15.92
CA VAL A 568 -12.81 5.21 -16.13
C VAL A 568 -11.63 5.99 -15.55
N GLN A 569 -11.26 5.73 -14.29
CA GLN A 569 -10.14 6.40 -13.62
C GLN A 569 -8.78 5.99 -14.17
N SER A 570 -8.62 4.72 -14.59
CA SER A 570 -7.36 4.21 -15.16
C SER A 570 -6.85 5.05 -16.34
N LYS A 571 -7.76 5.74 -17.06
CA LYS A 571 -7.43 6.61 -18.21
C LYS A 571 -6.44 7.74 -17.90
N GLN A 572 -6.42 8.28 -16.68
CA GLN A 572 -5.45 9.31 -16.31
C GLN A 572 -4.04 8.71 -16.17
N PHE A 573 -3.96 7.49 -15.62
CA PHE A 573 -2.71 6.75 -15.48
C PHE A 573 -2.21 6.22 -16.83
N ASP A 574 -3.09 5.71 -17.70
CA ASP A 574 -2.81 5.42 -19.13
C ASP A 574 -2.21 6.65 -19.85
N ASN A 575 -2.81 7.83 -19.67
CA ASN A 575 -2.31 9.06 -20.28
C ASN A 575 -0.92 9.43 -19.77
N MET A 576 -0.64 9.25 -18.48
CA MET A 576 0.69 9.45 -17.91
C MET A 576 1.70 8.42 -18.47
N VAL A 577 1.33 7.15 -18.58
CA VAL A 577 2.13 6.09 -19.21
C VAL A 577 2.43 6.42 -20.68
N ASN A 578 1.46 6.93 -21.43
CA ASN A 578 1.61 7.29 -22.84
C ASN A 578 2.66 8.39 -23.09
N ILE A 579 3.01 9.22 -22.09
CA ILE A 579 4.01 10.29 -22.22
C ILE A 579 5.13 10.22 -21.18
N ALA A 580 5.27 9.10 -20.46
CA ALA A 580 6.20 8.91 -19.35
C ALA A 580 7.65 9.31 -19.70
N GLU A 581 8.14 8.92 -20.88
CA GLU A 581 9.49 9.27 -21.37
C GLU A 581 9.75 10.79 -21.39
N THR A 582 8.72 11.61 -21.57
CA THR A 582 8.80 13.09 -21.58
C THR A 582 9.05 13.66 -20.17
N PHE A 583 8.67 12.95 -19.12
CA PHE A 583 8.96 13.31 -17.73
C PHE A 583 10.23 12.62 -17.22
N ILE A 584 10.51 11.39 -17.65
CA ILE A 584 11.78 10.69 -17.38
C ILE A 584 12.96 11.51 -17.89
N ALA A 585 12.84 12.11 -19.09
CA ALA A 585 13.84 13.03 -19.64
C ALA A 585 14.06 14.32 -18.84
N ARG A 586 13.24 14.62 -17.82
CA ARG A 586 13.43 15.74 -16.88
C ARG A 586 14.14 15.33 -15.58
N LEU A 587 14.35 14.04 -15.33
CA LEU A 587 14.97 13.53 -14.10
C LEU A 587 16.47 13.88 -14.04
N PRO A 588 16.99 14.26 -12.86
CA PRO A 588 18.26 15.00 -12.75
C PRO A 588 19.53 14.14 -12.94
N TRP A 589 19.42 12.81 -12.93
CA TRP A 589 20.56 11.90 -13.09
C TRP A 589 21.07 11.77 -14.53
N GLY A 590 20.27 12.16 -15.54
CA GLY A 590 20.65 12.11 -16.95
C GLY A 590 20.60 10.71 -17.59
N LYS A 591 20.67 10.67 -18.92
CA LYS A 591 20.31 9.48 -19.71
C LYS A 591 21.10 8.21 -19.36
N ASP A 592 22.40 8.33 -19.10
CA ASP A 592 23.28 7.16 -18.89
C ASP A 592 22.97 6.40 -17.58
N PHE A 593 22.18 7.01 -16.69
CA PHE A 593 21.71 6.43 -15.42
C PHE A 593 20.23 5.98 -15.48
N GLU A 594 19.65 5.98 -16.67
CA GLU A 594 18.28 5.55 -16.96
C GLU A 594 18.26 4.26 -17.81
N LYS A 595 17.14 3.55 -17.81
CA LYS A 595 16.96 2.33 -18.61
C LYS A 595 17.10 2.64 -20.11
N ASP A 596 17.79 1.77 -20.85
CA ASP A 596 18.10 2.03 -22.28
C ASP A 596 16.84 2.06 -23.16
N VAL A 597 15.78 1.38 -22.72
CA VAL A 597 14.43 1.37 -23.30
C VAL A 597 13.42 1.44 -22.14
N PHE A 598 12.44 2.34 -22.23
CA PHE A 598 11.33 2.37 -21.28
C PHE A 598 10.23 1.40 -21.71
N THR A 599 10.22 0.19 -21.13
CA THR A 599 9.17 -0.81 -21.35
C THR A 599 7.84 -0.32 -20.76
N ARG A 600 6.88 0.05 -21.63
CA ARG A 600 5.53 0.51 -21.26
C ARG A 600 4.88 -0.45 -20.23
N PRO A 601 4.69 -0.03 -18.96
CA PRO A 601 4.01 -0.86 -17.97
C PRO A 601 2.49 -0.78 -18.13
N ASP A 602 1.77 -1.55 -17.32
CA ASP A 602 0.34 -1.27 -17.06
C ASP A 602 0.22 -0.25 -15.90
N PHE A 603 -0.86 0.54 -15.86
CA PHE A 603 -1.19 1.36 -14.70
C PHE A 603 -2.72 1.48 -14.54
N THR A 604 -3.26 0.71 -13.59
CA THR A 604 -4.70 0.66 -13.31
C THR A 604 -5.08 1.37 -12.02
N SER A 605 -6.28 1.97 -12.02
CA SER A 605 -6.98 2.38 -10.80
C SER A 605 -7.84 1.20 -10.32
N LEU A 606 -7.69 0.81 -9.06
CA LEU A 606 -8.22 -0.42 -8.49
C LEU A 606 -9.17 -0.16 -7.33
N LYS A 607 -10.28 -0.89 -7.28
CA LYS A 607 -11.18 -0.97 -6.12
C LYS A 607 -11.00 -2.33 -5.46
N ILE A 608 -10.29 -2.34 -4.33
CA ILE A 608 -9.98 -3.53 -3.54
C ILE A 608 -11.27 -4.20 -3.08
N LEU A 609 -11.41 -5.49 -3.38
CA LEU A 609 -12.40 -6.41 -2.82
C LEU A 609 -11.87 -7.03 -1.51
N GLY A 610 -10.60 -7.44 -1.53
CA GLY A 610 -9.89 -7.97 -0.38
C GLY A 610 -8.38 -7.91 -0.58
N PHE A 611 -7.66 -7.72 0.52
CA PHE A 611 -6.21 -7.60 0.61
C PHE A 611 -5.76 -8.31 1.90
N ALA A 612 -5.22 -9.52 1.75
CA ALA A 612 -4.83 -10.40 2.83
C ALA A 612 -3.35 -10.21 3.20
N SER A 613 -3.04 -9.09 3.85
CA SER A 613 -1.69 -8.71 4.32
C SER A 613 -1.77 -8.14 5.75
N SER A 614 -0.62 -7.78 6.34
CA SER A 614 -0.60 -7.07 7.63
C SER A 614 -1.03 -5.59 7.53
N GLY A 615 -1.15 -5.02 6.33
CA GLY A 615 -1.54 -3.63 6.13
C GLY A 615 -1.76 -3.27 4.65
N ILE A 616 -2.77 -2.46 4.37
CA ILE A 616 -3.15 -2.10 3.00
C ILE A 616 -2.38 -0.84 2.55
N PRO A 617 -1.69 -0.86 1.39
CA PRO A 617 -0.96 0.29 0.84
C PRO A 617 -1.89 1.29 0.12
N ALA A 618 -1.32 2.36 -0.45
CA ALA A 618 -2.06 3.34 -1.27
C ALA A 618 -1.88 3.11 -2.79
N GLY A 619 -0.73 2.57 -3.18
CA GLY A 619 -0.38 2.08 -4.50
C GLY A 619 0.66 0.96 -4.38
N ILE A 620 0.99 0.30 -5.50
CA ILE A 620 2.06 -0.71 -5.58
C ILE A 620 2.68 -0.71 -6.98
N CYS A 621 3.99 -0.93 -7.08
CA CYS A 621 4.73 -1.16 -8.32
C CYS A 621 5.39 -2.55 -8.30
N ILE A 622 4.81 -3.53 -8.99
CA ILE A 622 5.17 -4.96 -8.88
C ILE A 622 5.35 -5.64 -10.25
N PRO A 623 6.06 -6.79 -10.34
CA PRO A 623 6.67 -7.57 -9.26
C PRO A 623 7.98 -6.95 -8.74
N ASN A 624 8.45 -7.42 -7.57
CA ASN A 624 9.74 -7.01 -6.97
C ASN A 624 10.98 -7.72 -7.54
N TYR A 625 10.82 -8.47 -8.65
CA TYR A 625 11.93 -9.14 -9.33
C TYR A 625 12.58 -8.19 -10.36
N ASP A 626 13.79 -7.70 -10.07
CA ASP A 626 14.49 -6.72 -10.91
C ASP A 626 14.77 -7.23 -12.34
N ASP A 627 14.97 -8.54 -12.54
CA ASP A 627 15.16 -9.13 -13.86
C ASP A 627 13.88 -9.11 -14.71
N ILE A 628 12.71 -9.25 -14.09
CA ILE A 628 11.41 -9.08 -14.75
C ILE A 628 11.16 -7.59 -15.01
N ARG A 629 11.38 -6.71 -14.02
CA ARG A 629 11.22 -5.25 -14.15
C ARG A 629 12.08 -4.63 -15.27
N GLN A 630 13.24 -5.23 -15.56
CA GLN A 630 14.14 -4.81 -16.64
C GLN A 630 13.75 -5.45 -17.99
N ASN A 631 13.58 -6.77 -18.05
CA ASN A 631 13.51 -7.50 -19.33
C ASN A 631 12.08 -7.77 -19.85
N VAL A 632 11.05 -7.64 -19.01
CA VAL A 632 9.65 -7.97 -19.33
C VAL A 632 8.69 -6.81 -19.04
N GLY A 633 8.92 -6.10 -17.93
CA GLY A 633 8.11 -4.97 -17.48
C GLY A 633 7.50 -5.17 -16.10
N PHE A 634 6.52 -4.34 -15.78
CA PHE A 634 5.86 -4.28 -14.48
C PHE A 634 4.41 -3.77 -14.64
N LYS A 635 3.62 -3.82 -13.55
CA LYS A 635 2.37 -3.07 -13.41
C LYS A 635 2.47 -2.12 -12.22
N ASN A 636 1.75 -1.02 -12.32
CA ASN A 636 1.54 -0.04 -11.25
C ASN A 636 0.06 -0.05 -10.90
N VAL A 637 -0.31 0.13 -9.63
CA VAL A 637 -1.70 0.16 -9.20
C VAL A 637 -1.95 1.33 -8.25
N TYR A 638 -3.10 1.98 -8.38
CA TYR A 638 -3.59 3.01 -7.46
C TYR A 638 -4.86 2.51 -6.77
N LEU A 639 -4.86 2.44 -5.43
CA LEU A 639 -5.93 1.79 -4.67
C LEU A 639 -7.01 2.81 -4.26
N ASP A 640 -7.88 3.12 -5.22
CA ASP A 640 -8.89 4.19 -5.15
C ASP A 640 -9.78 4.12 -3.91
N ASN A 641 -10.39 2.97 -3.62
CA ASN A 641 -11.27 2.85 -2.45
C ASN A 641 -10.51 2.83 -1.10
N VAL A 642 -9.18 2.71 -1.12
CA VAL A 642 -8.33 2.82 0.08
C VAL A 642 -7.94 4.29 0.32
N VAL A 643 -7.54 5.02 -0.73
CA VAL A 643 -7.22 6.46 -0.65
C VAL A 643 -8.49 7.31 -0.45
N GLY A 644 -9.57 6.99 -1.16
CA GLY A 644 -10.86 7.67 -1.08
C GLY A 644 -11.60 7.47 0.24
N ALA A 645 -11.25 6.44 1.03
CA ALA A 645 -11.77 6.26 2.39
C ALA A 645 -11.19 7.27 3.41
N ILE A 646 -10.20 8.09 3.03
CA ILE A 646 -9.59 9.10 3.91
C ILE A 646 -10.51 10.32 4.06
N ASN A 647 -11.39 10.31 5.07
CA ASN A 647 -12.12 11.50 5.52
C ASN A 647 -11.26 12.47 6.37
N PHE A 648 -11.78 13.69 6.56
CA PHE A 648 -11.12 14.83 7.21
C PHE A 648 -11.93 15.47 8.34
N ASP A 649 -12.77 14.68 9.02
CA ASP A 649 -13.72 15.13 10.03
C ASP A 649 -13.04 15.75 11.28
N GLN A 650 -11.78 15.38 11.53
CA GLN A 650 -10.92 15.98 12.55
C GLN A 650 -9.75 16.74 11.94
N LYS A 651 -9.39 17.89 12.53
CA LYS A 651 -8.12 18.57 12.20
C LYS A 651 -6.92 17.65 12.40
N LEU A 652 -6.03 17.65 11.41
CA LEU A 652 -4.71 17.05 11.49
C LEU A 652 -3.77 17.96 12.31
N ASN A 653 -3.02 17.35 13.22
CA ASN A 653 -2.02 18.05 14.02
C ASN A 653 -0.91 18.62 13.12
N HIS A 654 -0.23 19.65 13.62
CA HIS A 654 0.93 20.31 13.01
C HIS A 654 0.67 21.15 11.75
N LEU A 655 -0.59 21.40 11.40
CA LEU A 655 -0.98 22.34 10.34
C LEU A 655 -1.52 23.65 10.93
N THR A 656 -1.28 24.77 10.24
CA THR A 656 -2.01 26.03 10.51
C THR A 656 -3.50 25.87 10.18
N ASP A 657 -4.34 26.86 10.53
CA ASP A 657 -5.76 26.82 10.15
C ASP A 657 -5.99 27.12 8.66
N GLU A 658 -5.11 27.88 8.02
CA GLU A 658 -5.11 28.16 6.59
C GLU A 658 -4.69 26.93 5.78
N ASP A 659 -3.55 26.31 6.15
CA ASP A 659 -3.11 25.05 5.56
C ASP A 659 -4.17 23.96 5.75
N TRP A 660 -4.79 23.86 6.94
CA TRP A 660 -5.85 22.89 7.18
C TRP A 660 -7.11 23.15 6.34
N ALA A 661 -7.48 24.41 6.10
CA ALA A 661 -8.58 24.74 5.21
C ALA A 661 -8.33 24.19 3.80
N LEU A 662 -7.11 24.37 3.28
CA LEU A 662 -6.70 23.95 1.94
C LEU A 662 -6.44 22.43 1.82
N TYR A 663 -5.85 21.82 2.85
CA TYR A 663 -5.52 20.39 2.89
C TYR A 663 -6.74 19.53 2.60
N LYS A 664 -7.90 19.88 3.20
CA LYS A 664 -9.17 19.16 3.03
C LYS A 664 -9.65 19.07 1.57
N THR A 665 -9.30 20.03 0.72
CA THR A 665 -9.76 20.09 -0.67
C THR A 665 -8.68 19.66 -1.67
N ALA A 666 -7.41 19.92 -1.39
CA ALA A 666 -6.30 19.62 -2.31
C ALA A 666 -5.56 18.31 -2.00
N PHE A 667 -5.78 17.66 -0.84
CA PHE A 667 -5.07 16.41 -0.49
C PHE A 667 -5.36 15.24 -1.42
N LEU A 668 -6.61 14.97 -1.81
CA LEU A 668 -6.91 13.80 -2.66
C LEU A 668 -6.28 13.93 -4.06
N PRO A 669 -6.35 15.09 -4.76
CA PRO A 669 -5.54 15.30 -5.96
C PRO A 669 -4.03 15.22 -5.70
N ALA A 670 -3.52 15.79 -4.61
CA ALA A 670 -2.11 15.72 -4.25
C ALA A 670 -1.61 14.29 -4.00
N MET A 671 -2.42 13.42 -3.39
CA MET A 671 -2.11 12.00 -3.22
C MET A 671 -2.20 11.22 -4.52
N SER A 672 -3.17 11.51 -5.38
CA SER A 672 -3.27 10.89 -6.70
C SER A 672 -2.04 11.20 -7.56
N VAL A 673 -1.58 12.46 -7.56
CA VAL A 673 -0.33 12.88 -8.19
C VAL A 673 0.89 12.24 -7.52
N ASN A 674 0.99 12.27 -6.17
CA ASN A 674 2.11 11.70 -5.43
C ASN A 674 2.26 10.20 -5.70
N VAL A 675 1.22 9.39 -5.47
CA VAL A 675 1.25 7.94 -5.73
C VAL A 675 1.46 7.67 -7.22
N GLY A 676 0.73 8.34 -8.11
CA GLY A 676 0.88 8.18 -9.56
C GLY A 676 2.32 8.38 -10.05
N VAL A 677 3.00 9.40 -9.55
CA VAL A 677 4.41 9.66 -9.89
C VAL A 677 5.36 8.72 -9.13
N HIS A 678 5.07 8.39 -7.87
CA HIS A 678 5.87 7.50 -7.02
C HIS A 678 6.01 6.08 -7.62
N GLU A 679 4.90 5.44 -8.02
CA GLU A 679 4.94 4.11 -8.63
C GLU A 679 5.64 4.13 -10.00
N LEU A 680 5.08 4.89 -10.95
CA LEU A 680 5.49 4.83 -12.36
C LEU A 680 6.83 5.49 -12.64
N LEU A 681 7.07 6.65 -12.03
CA LEU A 681 8.22 7.51 -12.35
C LEU A 681 9.27 7.50 -11.23
N GLY A 682 8.90 7.11 -10.01
CA GLY A 682 9.82 6.67 -8.95
C GLY A 682 10.31 5.25 -9.24
N HIS A 683 9.63 4.24 -8.71
CA HIS A 683 10.07 2.84 -8.79
C HIS A 683 10.28 2.33 -10.24
N GLY A 684 9.46 2.80 -11.18
CA GLY A 684 9.61 2.44 -12.60
C GLY A 684 10.88 2.94 -13.31
N THR A 685 11.65 3.86 -12.74
CA THR A 685 12.82 4.52 -13.39
C THR A 685 14.16 4.19 -12.73
N GLY A 686 15.25 4.53 -13.42
CA GLY A 686 16.62 4.31 -13.02
C GLY A 686 17.15 2.96 -13.50
N LYS A 687 18.43 2.94 -13.92
CA LYS A 687 19.16 1.73 -14.33
C LYS A 687 20.04 1.22 -13.19
N LEU A 688 20.12 -0.11 -13.04
CA LEU A 688 21.18 -0.77 -12.28
C LEU A 688 22.30 -1.16 -13.26
N PHE A 689 23.55 -0.88 -12.92
CA PHE A 689 24.69 -1.34 -13.71
C PHE A 689 25.08 -2.76 -13.29
N THR A 690 25.02 -3.73 -14.19
CA THR A 690 25.28 -5.16 -13.91
C THR A 690 26.48 -5.70 -14.69
N GLU A 691 27.08 -6.77 -14.17
CA GLU A 691 28.06 -7.63 -14.83
C GLU A 691 27.58 -9.08 -14.80
N ASP A 692 27.03 -9.51 -15.94
CA ASP A 692 26.45 -10.83 -16.16
C ASP A 692 27.36 -11.67 -17.09
N GLU A 693 26.93 -12.84 -17.55
CA GLU A 693 27.77 -13.73 -18.38
C GLU A 693 28.16 -13.11 -19.73
N ASP A 694 27.30 -12.24 -20.28
CA ASP A 694 27.57 -11.45 -21.50
C ASP A 694 28.43 -10.19 -21.25
N GLY A 695 28.79 -9.91 -19.98
CA GLY A 695 29.61 -8.77 -19.56
C GLY A 695 28.81 -7.61 -18.94
N LEU A 696 29.30 -6.38 -19.13
CA LEU A 696 28.71 -5.18 -18.54
C LEU A 696 27.49 -4.70 -19.33
N ASN A 697 26.38 -4.39 -18.65
CA ASN A 697 25.19 -3.80 -19.28
C ASN A 697 25.36 -2.31 -19.67
N PHE A 698 26.55 -1.74 -19.52
CA PHE A 698 26.88 -0.32 -19.74
C PHE A 698 28.33 -0.15 -20.23
N ASN A 699 28.61 0.95 -20.93
CA ASN A 699 29.97 1.27 -21.36
C ASN A 699 30.72 2.09 -20.29
N LYS A 700 31.50 1.38 -19.46
CA LYS A 700 32.36 1.96 -18.41
C LYS A 700 33.30 3.09 -18.89
N ASP A 701 33.70 3.11 -20.16
CA ASP A 701 34.69 4.05 -20.70
C ASP A 701 34.02 5.35 -21.18
N THR A 702 32.69 5.39 -21.27
CA THR A 702 31.91 6.58 -21.67
C THR A 702 30.91 7.06 -20.62
N VAL A 703 30.39 6.18 -19.75
CA VAL A 703 29.42 6.54 -18.70
C VAL A 703 30.15 7.26 -17.55
N ILE A 704 29.91 8.56 -17.43
CA ILE A 704 30.51 9.42 -16.40
C ILE A 704 29.52 9.58 -15.23
N ASN A 705 29.98 9.26 -14.02
CA ASN A 705 29.23 9.49 -12.78
C ASN A 705 29.00 11.01 -12.59
N PRO A 706 27.75 11.49 -12.50
CA PRO A 706 27.46 12.92 -12.47
C PRO A 706 27.80 13.59 -11.14
N ILE A 707 28.13 12.83 -10.08
CA ILE A 707 28.59 13.36 -8.79
C ILE A 707 30.11 13.54 -8.82
N THR A 708 30.85 12.45 -9.09
CA THR A 708 32.33 12.46 -9.04
C THR A 708 32.99 13.06 -10.28
N LYS A 709 32.25 13.17 -11.39
CA LYS A 709 32.74 13.55 -12.73
C LYS A 709 33.84 12.62 -13.27
N LEU A 710 33.89 11.39 -12.78
CA LEU A 710 34.78 10.31 -13.22
C LEU A 710 33.99 9.15 -13.84
N PRO A 711 34.62 8.23 -14.58
CA PRO A 711 34.00 6.98 -15.01
C PRO A 711 33.40 6.17 -13.84
N VAL A 712 32.37 5.37 -14.12
CA VAL A 712 31.76 4.47 -13.13
C VAL A 712 32.76 3.39 -12.69
N ALA A 713 32.98 3.28 -11.37
CA ALA A 713 33.99 2.41 -10.75
C ALA A 713 33.42 1.14 -10.09
N THR A 714 32.10 1.07 -9.88
CA THR A 714 31.41 -0.01 -9.17
C THR A 714 30.07 -0.32 -9.82
N TRP A 715 29.62 -1.57 -9.70
CA TRP A 715 28.41 -2.13 -10.32
C TRP A 715 28.06 -3.48 -9.65
N TYR A 716 26.85 -3.98 -9.86
CA TYR A 716 26.38 -5.28 -9.36
C TYR A 716 27.05 -6.43 -10.13
N LYS A 717 27.44 -7.51 -9.44
CA LYS A 717 27.90 -8.76 -10.05
C LYS A 717 26.75 -9.75 -10.24
N LYS A 718 26.91 -10.75 -11.10
CA LYS A 718 25.99 -11.90 -11.20
C LYS A 718 25.57 -12.42 -9.82
N GLY A 719 24.26 -12.44 -9.56
CA GLY A 719 23.64 -12.84 -8.29
C GLY A 719 23.35 -11.69 -7.33
N GLU A 720 24.09 -10.59 -7.42
CA GLU A 720 23.91 -9.43 -6.54
C GLU A 720 22.67 -8.61 -6.94
N THR A 721 21.89 -8.19 -5.96
CA THR A 721 20.64 -7.41 -6.14
C THR A 721 20.68 -6.11 -5.35
N TRP A 722 19.74 -5.20 -5.61
CA TRP A 722 19.55 -4.00 -4.78
C TRP A 722 19.43 -4.35 -3.28
N GLY A 723 18.60 -5.35 -2.96
CA GLY A 723 18.40 -5.86 -1.61
C GLY A 723 19.66 -6.49 -1.00
N SER A 724 20.36 -7.40 -1.71
CA SER A 724 21.54 -8.06 -1.14
C SER A 724 22.72 -7.12 -0.90
N LYS A 725 22.82 -6.00 -1.64
CA LYS A 725 23.90 -5.02 -1.49
C LYS A 725 23.63 -3.96 -0.43
N PHE A 726 22.40 -3.45 -0.34
CA PHE A 726 22.05 -2.38 0.62
C PHE A 726 21.35 -2.89 1.90
N GLY A 727 20.98 -4.18 1.96
CA GLY A 727 20.42 -4.84 3.15
C GLY A 727 19.20 -4.10 3.72
N GLY A 728 19.13 -3.99 5.05
CA GLY A 728 18.05 -3.27 5.74
C GLY A 728 17.92 -1.76 5.42
N LEU A 729 18.85 -1.16 4.67
CA LEU A 729 18.71 0.20 4.15
C LEU A 729 17.97 0.26 2.82
N ALA A 730 17.98 -0.81 2.03
CA ALA A 730 17.51 -0.84 0.64
C ALA A 730 16.07 -0.31 0.48
N ASN A 731 15.16 -0.75 1.35
CA ASN A 731 13.75 -0.35 1.28
C ASN A 731 13.58 1.14 1.62
N ALA A 732 14.08 1.61 2.77
CA ALA A 732 13.95 3.02 3.17
C ALA A 732 14.68 4.01 2.22
N TYR A 733 15.75 3.57 1.56
CA TYR A 733 16.48 4.36 0.58
C TYR A 733 15.70 4.49 -0.73
N GLU A 734 15.13 3.39 -1.22
CA GLU A 734 14.35 3.38 -2.47
C GLU A 734 13.04 4.17 -2.34
N GLU A 735 12.37 4.06 -1.20
CA GLU A 735 11.26 4.94 -0.79
C GLU A 735 11.63 6.43 -0.87
N CYS A 736 12.81 6.79 -0.39
CA CYS A 736 13.31 8.16 -0.45
C CYS A 736 13.52 8.63 -1.88
N ARG A 737 13.94 7.74 -2.78
CA ARG A 737 14.07 8.04 -4.20
C ARG A 737 12.69 8.24 -4.84
N ALA A 738 11.74 7.34 -4.63
CA ALA A 738 10.40 7.42 -5.22
C ALA A 738 9.59 8.64 -4.73
N GLU A 739 9.59 8.91 -3.41
CA GLU A 739 8.95 10.10 -2.83
C GLU A 739 9.61 11.41 -3.29
N ALA A 740 10.93 11.42 -3.47
CA ALA A 740 11.62 12.59 -4.03
C ALA A 740 11.31 12.80 -5.53
N VAL A 741 11.08 11.74 -6.32
CA VAL A 741 10.60 11.89 -7.72
C VAL A 741 9.18 12.44 -7.73
N ALA A 742 8.32 11.98 -6.81
CA ALA A 742 6.98 12.51 -6.62
C ALA A 742 6.97 14.00 -6.26
N LEU A 743 7.90 14.48 -5.42
CA LEU A 743 8.10 15.92 -5.20
C LEU A 743 8.56 16.66 -6.47
N PHE A 744 9.57 16.14 -7.17
CA PHE A 744 10.27 16.83 -8.27
C PHE A 744 9.44 16.93 -9.55
N LEU A 745 8.71 15.87 -9.91
CA LEU A 745 7.85 15.83 -11.10
C LEU A 745 6.39 16.18 -10.78
N GLY A 746 5.90 15.94 -9.56
CA GLY A 746 4.53 16.28 -9.13
C GLY A 746 4.22 17.79 -9.11
N MET A 747 5.20 18.64 -9.40
CA MET A 747 5.03 20.08 -9.62
C MET A 747 4.96 20.50 -11.10
N GLU A 748 5.24 19.62 -12.06
CA GLU A 748 5.19 19.93 -13.49
C GLU A 748 3.74 20.23 -13.93
N ARG A 749 3.55 21.35 -14.65
CA ARG A 749 2.21 21.88 -14.98
C ARG A 749 1.42 20.95 -15.89
N ASP A 750 2.09 20.46 -16.93
CA ASP A 750 1.59 19.51 -17.90
C ASP A 750 1.39 18.11 -17.34
N LEU A 751 2.08 17.74 -16.25
CA LEU A 751 1.79 16.52 -15.49
C LEU A 751 0.50 16.68 -14.67
N LEU A 752 0.33 17.79 -13.97
CA LEU A 752 -0.85 18.08 -13.15
C LEU A 752 -2.15 18.15 -13.99
N GLU A 753 -2.06 18.56 -15.24
CA GLU A 753 -3.19 18.55 -16.19
C GLU A 753 -3.69 17.12 -16.50
N ILE A 754 -2.82 16.10 -16.49
CA ILE A 754 -3.19 14.68 -16.67
C ILE A 754 -4.11 14.22 -15.53
N PHE A 755 -3.80 14.66 -14.30
CA PHE A 755 -4.60 14.42 -13.08
C PHE A 755 -5.82 15.36 -12.98
N ASN A 756 -6.23 15.97 -14.10
CA ASN A 756 -7.38 16.86 -14.23
C ASN A 756 -7.29 18.17 -13.39
N VAL A 757 -6.10 18.53 -12.90
CA VAL A 757 -5.88 19.76 -12.12
C VAL A 757 -5.68 20.94 -13.10
N ALA A 758 -6.81 21.41 -13.65
CA ALA A 758 -6.83 22.22 -14.88
C ALA A 758 -6.60 23.74 -14.73
N THR A 759 -6.52 24.29 -13.52
CA THR A 759 -6.25 25.74 -13.30
C THR A 759 -4.93 25.95 -12.57
N MET A 760 -4.18 26.99 -12.94
CA MET A 760 -2.90 27.31 -12.29
C MET A 760 -3.04 27.46 -10.77
N GLU A 761 -4.15 28.03 -10.29
CA GLU A 761 -4.48 28.17 -8.87
C GLU A 761 -4.65 26.79 -8.20
N ALA A 762 -5.46 25.89 -8.78
CA ALA A 762 -5.65 24.55 -8.24
C ALA A 762 -4.34 23.74 -8.29
N GLN A 763 -3.52 23.93 -9.32
CA GLN A 763 -2.20 23.31 -9.44
C GLN A 763 -1.24 23.77 -8.34
N ASP A 764 -1.16 25.06 -8.05
CA ASP A 764 -0.28 25.55 -6.97
C ASP A 764 -0.81 25.20 -5.57
N GLN A 765 -2.13 25.14 -5.40
CA GLN A 765 -2.79 24.58 -4.21
C GLN A 765 -2.44 23.10 -3.99
N VAL A 766 -2.49 22.29 -5.05
CA VAL A 766 -2.12 20.86 -5.02
C VAL A 766 -0.63 20.67 -4.75
N VAL A 767 0.25 21.46 -5.39
CA VAL A 767 1.70 21.41 -5.15
C VAL A 767 2.05 21.82 -3.72
N HIS A 768 1.42 22.86 -3.18
CA HIS A 768 1.61 23.26 -1.78
C HIS A 768 1.24 22.13 -0.81
N ILE A 769 0.08 21.49 -0.98
CA ILE A 769 -0.34 20.39 -0.11
C ILE A 769 0.48 19.11 -0.33
N LEU A 770 0.94 18.83 -1.55
CA LEU A 770 1.85 17.71 -1.85
C LEU A 770 3.17 17.85 -1.07
N TRP A 771 3.79 19.03 -1.14
CA TRP A 771 5.05 19.33 -0.42
C TRP A 771 4.84 19.48 1.09
N LEU A 772 3.76 20.10 1.54
CA LEU A 772 3.47 20.28 2.96
C LEU A 772 3.12 18.94 3.64
N ASN A 773 2.40 18.05 2.96
CA ASN A 773 2.15 16.70 3.45
C ASN A 773 3.45 15.91 3.61
N MET A 774 4.36 15.98 2.63
CA MET A 774 5.69 15.35 2.71
C MET A 774 6.48 15.82 3.94
N ILE A 775 6.61 17.13 4.13
CA ILE A 775 7.34 17.75 5.25
C ILE A 775 6.67 17.42 6.60
N ARG A 776 5.35 17.49 6.67
CA ARG A 776 4.58 17.08 7.85
C ARG A 776 4.76 15.59 8.16
N ALA A 777 4.78 14.73 7.15
CA ALA A 777 4.94 13.29 7.32
C ALA A 777 6.36 12.94 7.79
N GLY A 778 7.40 13.60 7.27
CA GLY A 778 8.77 13.47 7.78
C GLY A 778 8.86 13.83 9.27
N LEU A 779 8.19 14.91 9.68
CA LEU A 779 8.20 15.38 11.07
C LEU A 779 7.41 14.47 12.03
N VAL A 780 6.23 14.00 11.60
CA VAL A 780 5.45 12.99 12.35
C VAL A 780 6.15 11.63 12.35
N GLY A 781 7.03 11.37 11.38
CA GLY A 781 7.82 10.13 11.25
C GLY A 781 8.64 9.76 12.48
N LEU A 782 8.97 10.74 13.34
CA LEU A 782 9.70 10.55 14.60
C LEU A 782 9.01 9.59 15.58
N GLU A 783 7.70 9.35 15.46
CA GLU A 783 6.98 8.27 16.18
C GLU A 783 7.61 6.88 15.92
N PHE A 784 8.06 6.65 14.69
CA PHE A 784 8.65 5.42 14.20
C PHE A 784 10.18 5.37 14.36
N TYR A 785 10.77 6.40 14.97
CA TYR A 785 12.15 6.35 15.46
C TYR A 785 12.19 5.83 16.90
N SER A 786 13.26 5.11 17.23
CA SER A 786 13.53 4.53 18.55
C SER A 786 14.81 5.18 19.08
N PRO A 787 14.72 6.16 20.02
CA PRO A 787 15.90 6.90 20.47
C PRO A 787 16.99 5.99 21.08
N ASP A 788 16.59 5.03 21.92
CA ASP A 788 17.52 4.17 22.66
C ASP A 788 18.25 3.16 21.76
N LEU A 789 17.52 2.59 20.78
CA LEU A 789 18.07 1.67 19.77
C LEU A 789 18.70 2.41 18.57
N LYS A 790 18.53 3.73 18.49
CA LYS A 790 18.81 4.59 17.32
C LYS A 790 18.21 4.10 16.00
N GLN A 791 17.13 3.33 16.08
CA GLN A 791 16.57 2.54 14.97
C GLN A 791 15.27 3.15 14.43
N TRP A 792 15.17 3.28 13.11
CA TRP A 792 13.93 3.55 12.39
C TRP A 792 13.15 2.27 12.16
N ARG A 793 11.83 2.28 12.43
CA ARG A 793 10.93 1.12 12.36
C ARG A 793 9.88 1.20 11.24
N GLN A 794 10.03 2.13 10.29
CA GLN A 794 9.19 2.20 9.10
C GLN A 794 9.94 2.89 7.94
N ALA A 795 9.99 2.24 6.77
CA ALA A 795 10.82 2.63 5.63
C ALA A 795 10.43 3.99 5.03
N HIS A 796 9.16 4.17 4.64
CA HIS A 796 8.66 5.43 4.09
C HIS A 796 8.84 6.61 5.07
N MET A 797 8.67 6.39 6.38
CA MET A 797 8.78 7.48 7.36
C MET A 797 10.24 7.93 7.57
N ARG A 798 11.20 7.00 7.48
CA ARG A 798 12.63 7.32 7.40
C ARG A 798 12.96 8.09 6.11
N ALA A 799 12.41 7.67 4.97
CA ALA A 799 12.53 8.38 3.70
C ALA A 799 11.98 9.82 3.77
N ARG A 800 10.78 10.00 4.30
CA ARG A 800 10.14 11.31 4.48
C ARG A 800 10.93 12.21 5.45
N PHE A 801 11.59 11.63 6.46
CA PHE A 801 12.51 12.36 7.33
C PHE A 801 13.82 12.76 6.61
N CYS A 802 14.38 11.91 5.74
CA CYS A 802 15.51 12.28 4.87
C CYS A 802 15.19 13.48 3.97
N ILE A 803 13.99 13.49 3.38
CA ILE A 803 13.49 14.59 2.54
C ILE A 803 13.31 15.87 3.37
N LEU A 804 12.75 15.77 4.58
CA LEU A 804 12.67 16.88 5.55
C LEU A 804 14.06 17.44 5.87
N GLN A 805 15.02 16.60 6.23
CA GLN A 805 16.39 17.00 6.59
C GLN A 805 17.10 17.70 5.41
N LYS A 806 17.02 17.15 4.19
CA LYS A 806 17.60 17.80 3.00
C LYS A 806 16.98 19.18 2.72
N LEU A 807 15.66 19.34 2.92
CA LEU A 807 14.98 20.61 2.70
C LEU A 807 15.16 21.64 3.83
N LEU A 808 15.49 21.20 5.05
CA LEU A 808 15.92 22.09 6.14
C LEU A 808 17.30 22.72 5.89
N LEU A 809 18.12 22.15 5.00
CA LEU A 809 19.37 22.78 4.54
C LEU A 809 19.12 24.02 3.67
N VAL A 810 17.89 24.28 3.21
CA VAL A 810 17.50 25.48 2.48
C VAL A 810 17.00 26.54 3.47
N PRO A 811 17.75 27.63 3.74
CA PRO A 811 17.46 28.51 4.87
C PRO A 811 16.07 29.17 4.78
N GLY A 812 15.26 28.98 5.82
CA GLY A 812 13.92 29.54 5.93
C GLY A 812 12.90 29.00 4.91
N PHE A 813 13.19 27.91 4.20
CA PHE A 813 12.21 27.27 3.31
C PHE A 813 11.15 26.49 4.09
N ILE A 814 11.56 25.83 5.18
CA ILE A 814 10.69 25.18 6.16
C ILE A 814 10.73 26.00 7.45
N ASN A 815 9.57 26.13 8.09
CA ASN A 815 9.40 26.82 9.36
C ASN A 815 8.65 25.89 10.33
N ILE A 816 9.34 25.46 11.38
CA ILE A 816 8.77 24.68 12.50
C ILE A 816 8.64 25.64 13.69
N GLN A 817 7.43 25.84 14.18
CA GLN A 817 7.14 26.72 15.32
C GLN A 817 6.46 25.94 16.43
N HIS A 818 7.03 26.01 17.64
CA HIS A 818 6.39 25.52 18.86
C HIS A 818 5.37 26.54 19.36
N ASP A 819 4.32 26.07 20.04
CA ASP A 819 3.43 26.94 20.80
C ASP A 819 4.15 27.52 22.03
N ALA A 820 3.56 28.57 22.64
CA ALA A 820 4.17 29.26 23.78
C ALA A 820 4.30 28.39 25.05
N ALA A 821 3.80 27.15 25.03
CA ALA A 821 3.88 26.18 26.11
C ALA A 821 4.83 25.00 25.81
N GLY A 822 5.37 24.88 24.59
CA GLY A 822 6.15 23.73 24.13
C GLY A 822 5.36 22.43 23.97
N LYS A 823 4.02 22.50 24.03
CA LYS A 823 3.09 21.34 24.03
C LYS A 823 2.53 21.02 22.65
N ALA A 824 2.59 21.98 21.73
CA ALA A 824 2.23 21.78 20.33
C ALA A 824 3.30 22.40 19.44
N LEU A 825 3.28 22.00 18.17
CA LEU A 825 4.06 22.63 17.11
C LEU A 825 3.28 22.61 15.81
N THR A 826 3.57 23.56 14.93
CA THR A 826 3.09 23.65 13.54
C THR A 826 4.26 23.72 12.59
N VAL A 827 4.14 23.09 11.42
CA VAL A 827 5.10 23.20 10.32
C VAL A 827 4.45 23.85 9.11
N SER A 828 5.19 24.74 8.46
CA SER A 828 4.80 25.43 7.22
C SER A 828 5.97 25.50 6.24
N ILE A 829 5.67 25.72 4.95
CA ILE A 829 6.66 25.85 3.88
C ILE A 829 6.48 27.17 3.11
N ASP A 830 7.57 27.73 2.57
CA ASP A 830 7.48 28.85 1.64
C ASP A 830 7.09 28.35 0.24
N ALA A 831 5.79 28.39 -0.05
CA ALA A 831 5.21 27.98 -1.33
C ALA A 831 5.85 28.66 -2.55
N SER A 832 6.37 29.88 -2.40
CA SER A 832 6.98 30.63 -3.52
C SER A 832 8.33 30.06 -3.95
N ARG A 833 9.02 29.34 -3.06
CA ARG A 833 10.36 28.77 -3.27
C ARG A 833 10.35 27.27 -3.61
N ILE A 834 9.19 26.61 -3.59
CA ILE A 834 9.04 25.19 -3.99
C ILE A 834 9.62 24.98 -5.39
N ARG A 835 9.23 25.84 -6.35
CA ARG A 835 9.57 25.69 -7.77
C ARG A 835 11.01 26.11 -8.12
N THR A 836 11.79 26.59 -7.14
CA THR A 836 13.19 27.02 -7.29
C THR A 836 14.08 26.26 -6.32
N GLU A 837 14.41 26.82 -5.16
CA GLU A 837 15.37 26.26 -4.20
C GLU A 837 14.91 24.91 -3.63
N GLY A 838 13.60 24.72 -3.45
CA GLY A 838 13.03 23.43 -3.08
C GLY A 838 13.27 22.37 -4.16
N ARG A 839 12.98 22.71 -5.43
CA ARG A 839 13.23 21.85 -6.59
C ARG A 839 14.71 21.48 -6.70
N ASP A 840 15.60 22.45 -6.58
CA ASP A 840 17.05 22.24 -6.69
C ASP A 840 17.55 21.29 -5.58
N ALA A 841 17.11 21.48 -4.34
CA ALA A 841 17.45 20.60 -3.23
C ALA A 841 16.91 19.16 -3.38
N ILE A 842 15.75 18.97 -4.00
CA ILE A 842 15.26 17.62 -4.33
C ILE A 842 15.99 17.04 -5.56
N GLY A 843 16.34 17.86 -6.54
CA GLY A 843 17.12 17.45 -7.71
C GLY A 843 18.51 16.92 -7.34
N ASP A 844 19.19 17.61 -6.42
CA ASP A 844 20.38 17.13 -5.72
C ASP A 844 20.13 15.74 -5.11
N LEU A 845 19.11 15.62 -4.23
CA LEU A 845 18.83 14.40 -3.47
C LEU A 845 18.60 13.21 -4.39
N LEU A 846 17.80 13.38 -5.44
CA LEU A 846 17.57 12.37 -6.47
C LEU A 846 18.83 11.95 -7.20
N THR A 847 19.72 12.90 -7.51
CA THR A 847 21.00 12.61 -8.15
C THR A 847 21.88 11.77 -7.23
N TYR A 848 21.99 12.14 -5.95
CA TYR A 848 22.74 11.35 -4.95
C TYR A 848 22.12 9.96 -4.75
N LEU A 849 20.80 9.87 -4.58
CA LEU A 849 20.13 8.59 -4.35
C LEU A 849 20.27 7.64 -5.55
N ASN A 850 19.91 8.08 -6.75
CA ASN A 850 19.90 7.22 -7.93
C ASN A 850 21.30 6.77 -8.36
N VAL A 851 22.33 7.62 -8.26
CA VAL A 851 23.69 7.29 -8.71
C VAL A 851 24.34 6.20 -7.85
N HIS A 852 24.22 6.26 -6.51
CA HIS A 852 24.79 5.22 -5.66
C HIS A 852 24.00 3.90 -5.76
N LYS A 853 22.66 3.96 -5.94
CA LYS A 853 21.84 2.80 -6.29
C LYS A 853 22.30 2.15 -7.60
N ALA A 854 22.43 2.93 -8.68
CA ALA A 854 22.83 2.43 -10.00
C ALA A 854 24.21 1.78 -10.00
N THR A 855 25.16 2.36 -9.26
CA THR A 855 26.58 1.93 -9.22
C THR A 855 26.90 0.92 -8.12
N ALA A 856 25.90 0.36 -7.41
CA ALA A 856 26.11 -0.52 -6.26
C ALA A 856 27.08 0.05 -5.20
N ASN A 857 27.22 1.38 -5.09
CA ASN A 857 28.16 2.02 -4.16
C ASN A 857 27.52 2.13 -2.77
N VAL A 858 27.50 0.99 -2.08
CA VAL A 858 26.97 0.84 -0.71
C VAL A 858 27.69 1.75 0.27
N ALA A 859 29.01 1.92 0.15
CA ALA A 859 29.81 2.63 1.15
C ALA A 859 29.43 4.13 1.24
N ASP A 860 29.43 4.83 0.10
CA ASP A 860 29.07 6.26 0.08
C ASP A 860 27.55 6.46 0.12
N GLY A 861 26.77 5.58 -0.51
CA GLY A 861 25.30 5.65 -0.55
C GLY A 861 24.66 5.46 0.81
N SER A 862 25.02 4.40 1.53
CA SER A 862 24.53 4.15 2.89
C SER A 862 24.93 5.27 3.84
N LYS A 863 26.20 5.72 3.79
CA LYS A 863 26.68 6.83 4.60
C LYS A 863 25.87 8.12 4.36
N PHE A 864 25.67 8.51 3.09
CA PHE A 864 24.91 9.70 2.73
C PHE A 864 23.46 9.64 3.25
N PHE A 865 22.82 8.48 3.12
CA PHE A 865 21.45 8.28 3.60
C PHE A 865 21.36 8.21 5.13
N GLU A 866 22.37 7.65 5.80
CA GLU A 866 22.46 7.63 7.27
C GLU A 866 22.73 9.02 7.86
N GLU A 867 23.62 9.82 7.27
CA GLU A 867 23.86 11.21 7.68
C GLU A 867 22.59 12.06 7.56
N LEU A 868 21.77 11.87 6.50
CA LEU A 868 20.47 12.54 6.35
C LEU A 868 19.31 11.90 7.12
N THR A 869 19.47 10.71 7.70
CA THR A 869 18.43 10.05 8.53
C THR A 869 18.80 9.93 10.01
N ALA A 870 19.93 10.51 10.40
CA ALA A 870 20.31 10.73 11.79
C ALA A 870 19.34 11.70 12.49
N VAL A 871 18.88 11.32 13.67
CA VAL A 871 17.96 12.12 14.50
C VAL A 871 18.79 12.82 15.58
N SER A 872 18.80 14.15 15.57
CA SER A 872 19.49 14.97 16.57
C SER A 872 18.71 15.05 17.88
N ASP A 873 19.37 15.47 18.97
CA ASP A 873 18.72 15.68 20.27
C ASP A 873 17.53 16.66 20.19
N GLU A 874 17.60 17.64 19.28
CA GLU A 874 16.50 18.56 18.95
C GLU A 874 15.30 17.81 18.37
N PHE A 875 15.52 16.88 17.43
CA PHE A 875 14.45 16.04 16.90
C PHE A 875 13.97 14.98 17.90
N VAL A 876 14.79 14.52 18.84
CA VAL A 876 14.34 13.70 19.98
C VAL A 876 13.44 14.51 20.93
N ALA A 877 13.75 15.79 21.18
CA ALA A 877 12.85 16.67 21.92
C ALA A 877 11.52 16.90 21.17
N ILE A 878 11.57 17.14 19.86
CA ILE A 878 10.38 17.24 18.99
C ILE A 878 9.56 15.94 19.01
N ARG A 879 10.20 14.74 19.01
CA ARG A 879 9.50 13.45 19.14
C ARG A 879 8.57 13.44 20.36
N THR A 880 8.98 14.02 21.49
CA THR A 880 8.13 14.10 22.70
C THR A 880 6.84 14.87 22.42
N THR A 881 6.90 15.99 21.70
CA THR A 881 5.70 16.73 21.26
C THR A 881 4.85 15.90 20.29
N ILE A 882 5.44 15.23 19.29
CA ILE A 882 4.74 14.36 18.34
C ILE A 882 4.00 13.23 19.07
N MET A 883 4.69 12.50 19.96
CA MET A 883 4.13 11.36 20.70
C MET A 883 3.01 11.77 21.66
N SER A 884 3.12 12.94 22.31
CA SER A 884 2.05 13.47 23.17
C SER A 884 0.76 13.84 22.42
N LEU A 885 0.83 13.99 21.09
CA LEU A 885 -0.28 14.33 20.21
C LEU A 885 -0.64 13.21 19.22
N ARG A 886 0.03 12.05 19.27
CA ARG A 886 -0.14 10.97 18.28
C ARG A 886 -1.61 10.52 18.17
N LYS A 887 -2.06 10.26 16.94
CA LYS A 887 -3.41 9.77 16.64
C LYS A 887 -3.32 8.34 16.10
N PRO A 888 -4.26 7.43 16.44
CA PRO A 888 -4.17 6.04 16.00
C PRO A 888 -4.25 5.93 14.48
N ARG A 889 -3.47 5.03 13.88
CA ARG A 889 -3.52 4.78 12.43
C ARG A 889 -4.87 4.19 12.05
N LYS A 890 -5.51 4.79 11.04
CA LYS A 890 -6.76 4.31 10.42
C LYS A 890 -6.61 2.83 10.00
N GLN A 891 -7.64 2.03 10.24
CA GLN A 891 -7.73 0.61 9.87
C GLN A 891 -8.88 0.39 8.88
N PHE A 892 -8.82 -0.71 8.15
CA PHE A 892 -9.78 -1.02 7.09
C PHE A 892 -10.57 -2.29 7.41
N VAL A 893 -11.90 -2.18 7.33
CA VAL A 893 -12.83 -3.31 7.40
C VAL A 893 -13.14 -3.74 5.97
N GLN A 894 -12.73 -4.95 5.62
CA GLN A 894 -12.75 -5.46 4.25
C GLN A 894 -13.91 -6.43 4.03
N ALA A 895 -14.53 -6.42 2.85
CA ALA A 895 -15.63 -7.31 2.51
C ALA A 895 -15.22 -8.80 2.44
N HIS A 896 -16.19 -9.69 2.54
CA HIS A 896 -16.02 -11.14 2.37
C HIS A 896 -16.88 -11.65 1.22
N THR A 897 -16.51 -12.78 0.62
CA THR A 897 -17.23 -13.39 -0.50
C THR A 897 -17.62 -14.83 -0.19
N ARG A 898 -18.86 -15.19 -0.49
CA ARG A 898 -19.46 -16.50 -0.19
C ARG A 898 -20.18 -17.05 -1.41
N LEU A 899 -20.06 -18.34 -1.70
CA LEU A 899 -20.82 -18.99 -2.77
C LEU A 899 -22.33 -18.96 -2.45
N THR A 900 -23.17 -18.80 -3.46
CA THR A 900 -24.61 -19.07 -3.34
C THR A 900 -24.86 -20.52 -2.93
N ALA A 901 -26.02 -20.81 -2.33
CA ALA A 901 -26.37 -22.15 -1.86
C ALA A 901 -26.44 -23.23 -2.97
N ASP A 902 -26.43 -22.83 -4.25
CA ASP A 902 -26.37 -23.73 -5.41
C ASP A 902 -24.98 -23.75 -6.10
N GLY A 903 -23.99 -23.00 -5.59
CA GLY A 903 -22.61 -22.96 -6.05
C GLY A 903 -22.37 -22.24 -7.38
N LYS A 904 -23.35 -21.50 -7.93
CA LYS A 904 -23.27 -20.91 -9.28
C LYS A 904 -22.95 -19.42 -9.34
N ASP A 905 -23.03 -18.70 -8.23
CA ASP A 905 -22.69 -17.28 -8.14
C ASP A 905 -22.11 -16.96 -6.75
N VAL A 906 -21.78 -15.69 -6.51
CA VAL A 906 -21.10 -15.24 -5.29
C VAL A 906 -21.82 -14.05 -4.67
N GLU A 907 -22.14 -14.17 -3.39
CA GLU A 907 -22.65 -13.10 -2.54
C GLU A 907 -21.50 -12.28 -1.92
N LEU A 908 -21.67 -10.96 -1.90
CA LEU A 908 -20.75 -10.02 -1.23
C LEU A 908 -21.29 -9.69 0.17
N VAL A 909 -20.47 -9.91 1.19
CA VAL A 909 -20.74 -9.53 2.58
C VAL A 909 -19.90 -8.30 2.93
N GLU A 910 -20.53 -7.14 3.01
CA GLU A 910 -19.91 -5.90 3.52
C GLU A 910 -20.21 -5.73 5.02
N PHE A 911 -19.30 -5.05 5.73
CA PHE A 911 -19.33 -4.87 7.18
C PHE A 911 -19.28 -3.39 7.55
N GLU A 912 -19.68 -3.04 8.78
CA GLU A 912 -19.59 -1.67 9.29
C GLU A 912 -18.12 -1.22 9.50
N GLY A 913 -17.83 0.06 9.29
CA GLY A 913 -16.60 0.70 9.74
C GLY A 913 -16.58 0.90 11.26
N SER A 914 -16.48 -0.19 12.01
CA SER A 914 -16.46 -0.17 13.47
C SER A 914 -15.64 -1.34 14.04
N VAL A 915 -15.31 -1.28 15.33
CA VAL A 915 -14.68 -2.39 16.07
C VAL A 915 -15.53 -3.66 15.98
N ASP A 916 -16.84 -3.56 16.17
CA ASP A 916 -17.77 -4.68 16.05
C ASP A 916 -17.84 -5.21 14.61
N GLY A 917 -17.78 -4.33 13.60
CA GLY A 917 -17.70 -4.69 12.18
C GLY A 917 -16.41 -5.42 11.81
N ALA A 918 -15.27 -5.00 12.36
CA ALA A 918 -13.99 -5.70 12.20
C ALA A 918 -14.00 -7.10 12.82
N ILE A 919 -14.60 -7.25 14.02
CA ILE A 919 -14.78 -8.56 14.68
C ILE A 919 -15.76 -9.44 13.89
N HIS A 920 -16.84 -8.88 13.35
CA HIS A 920 -17.77 -9.61 12.49
C HIS A 920 -17.09 -10.10 11.20
N ALA A 921 -16.24 -9.27 10.59
CA ALA A 921 -15.42 -9.63 9.43
C ALA A 921 -14.38 -10.72 9.73
N LEU A 922 -13.81 -10.76 10.95
CA LEU A 922 -12.94 -11.85 11.41
C LEU A 922 -13.69 -13.19 11.45
N VAL A 923 -14.89 -13.18 12.04
CA VAL A 923 -15.67 -14.40 12.29
C VAL A 923 -16.29 -14.96 11.01
N GLU A 924 -16.94 -14.15 10.18
CA GLU A 924 -17.53 -14.65 8.92
C GLU A 924 -16.46 -15.20 7.99
N ARG A 925 -15.30 -14.52 7.90
CA ARG A 925 -14.20 -14.94 7.03
C ARG A 925 -13.56 -16.24 7.49
N HIS A 926 -13.24 -16.38 8.78
CA HIS A 926 -12.56 -17.57 9.29
C HIS A 926 -13.50 -18.70 9.78
N ARG A 927 -14.82 -18.51 9.66
CA ARG A 927 -15.76 -19.63 9.56
C ARG A 927 -15.64 -20.34 8.21
N ASP A 928 -15.55 -19.56 7.14
CA ASP A 928 -15.49 -20.08 5.77
C ASP A 928 -14.05 -20.49 5.36
N ILE A 929 -13.02 -19.84 5.95
CA ILE A 929 -11.58 -20.08 5.71
C ILE A 929 -10.85 -20.36 7.05
N PRO A 930 -10.90 -21.59 7.59
CA PRO A 930 -10.48 -21.87 8.97
C PRO A 930 -8.98 -21.71 9.24
N LEU A 931 -8.66 -21.09 10.38
CA LEU A 931 -7.28 -20.91 10.91
C LEU A 931 -6.74 -22.15 11.68
N PHE A 932 -7.49 -23.25 11.72
CA PHE A 932 -7.18 -24.49 12.44
C PHE A 932 -7.53 -25.70 11.55
#